data_AF-A0A4V1SZM4-F1
#
_entry.id   AF-A0A4V1SZM4-F1
#
_cell.length_a   1.000
_cell.length_b   1.000
_cell.length_c   1.000
_cell.angle_alpha   90.00
_cell.angle_beta   90.00
_cell.angle_gamma   90.00
#
_symmetry.space_group_name_H-M   'P 1'
#
loop_
_entity.id
_entity.type
_entity.pdbx_description
1 polymer ?
#
loop_
_entity_poly.entity_id
_entity_poly.type
_entity_poly.pdbx_seq_one_letter_code
_entity_poly.pdbx_strand_id
1 'polypeptide(L)'
;STAIDPIGGPSLTCLPFSITLTHTLNGGVWSSATPAVATINAATGVLTPVSAGTTVITYAVTVGSCISTATKTITVNGVIPVSAPAAVCVGSTAALSPNSGGTWTSSNTAVATVNATTGIITGVASGTVSFTYTNSTCSATTTNVTVNTAPVITVQPVASRTVCKNVSTSFSVTATGGSLTYQWFKGGTPLVNGPNISGATSATLVINPTAASDSATYYCVVSNSCSTTATSNNAVLIVNTPSVAGDILNQQACSGSPFATVTLSNPNNALGTITYTWVRNNTATVSGMPSSGGGSTISGTLINSTGAPVIVRFTVYAQSSIPSPGGCFSDPLQVLVTVNSVLPGAVTGSQTICSGGDPAAFTSTAATGAGTITYQWQSNTTGCTGVWADIAGATSANYDAPSGLNITTYYRRVAVSTYNANACPVYSNCLVVNVNNIIASQISGSQDVCSEDPVAFTIDTSASGSGTLSYQWQLSTTNCSGPWTNIPGAVSATYDPLNTGATTFYQVVVTSTLNGVQCAANSNCVIVNNSTKTWNGSINNAWNTAGNWTPNGVPTIVNCVIIPNVFADPVIGGSSFTAYARNLKVLNGGRLDVDTSNTIVVENAVTVVSGGDFFIRNNASLVQIDDVPNAGSVKMNRITQPMYRYDYTYWNSPMMMGTYTLSDLSPNTLFDKYFSWIPTVSGGMGNWFGESPSAVMNPAKGYIIRAPQTYSTNPALTQPYAATFVGTPNNGTISIPISVGVLGASTTNDKMNLIGNPYPSAVNANAFLNNPSNAAVIGGTVYFWTHHTGPSAAFPNPFYGTFSLNYSPNGYASYNALGGTNTVPSGFGGTPPNGYIAAGQGFFVKGLASGAAIFTNDMRASGNNSVFFRTSNDAQESATEVESHRLWLNLADDNDAFSQLLIGYATAATNGIDRSFDGERMNSEGTSFYSVHQDTNLEIQGRALPFDNADLIPLGYTSPTEKVITIGIDHLDGLFENNDVFLEDKLLGIISDLKISPYSFASAAGTFNDRFVLRYT
;
A
#
# COMPACT_ATOMS: atom_id res chain seq x y z
N SER A 1 32.32 -91.99 43.54
CA SER A 1 31.68 -91.74 44.86
C SER A 1 32.15 -90.39 45.39
N THR A 2 31.56 -89.91 46.48
CA THR A 2 31.72 -88.54 47.02
C THR A 2 32.97 -88.35 47.88
N ALA A 3 33.40 -87.09 48.04
CA ALA A 3 34.51 -86.64 48.88
C ALA A 3 34.05 -86.11 50.26
N ILE A 4 34.98 -85.65 51.11
CA ILE A 4 34.74 -85.21 52.51
C ILE A 4 35.38 -83.83 52.83
N ASP A 5 34.86 -83.17 53.87
CA ASP A 5 35.30 -81.87 54.41
C ASP A 5 36.67 -81.90 55.15
N PRO A 6 37.30 -80.72 55.43
CA PRO A 6 38.59 -80.61 56.13
C PRO A 6 38.51 -80.52 57.68
N ILE A 7 39.68 -80.54 58.36
CA ILE A 7 39.82 -80.50 59.83
C ILE A 7 39.90 -79.06 60.39
N GLY A 8 39.05 -78.76 61.39
CA GLY A 8 39.07 -77.53 62.19
C GLY A 8 40.11 -77.52 63.33
N GLY A 9 40.50 -76.32 63.80
CA GLY A 9 41.33 -76.11 65.01
C GLY A 9 42.78 -75.59 64.80
N PRO A 10 43.57 -75.32 65.88
CA PRO A 10 44.84 -74.56 65.87
C PRO A 10 46.13 -75.37 65.55
N SER A 11 47.32 -74.75 65.67
CA SER A 11 48.60 -75.34 65.24
C SER A 11 49.91 -74.95 66.00
N LEU A 12 49.90 -74.24 67.14
CA LEU A 12 51.13 -73.95 67.95
C LEU A 12 50.80 -73.66 69.43
N THR A 13 51.75 -73.87 70.34
CA THR A 13 51.66 -73.50 71.77
C THR A 13 53.05 -73.22 72.41
N CYS A 14 53.11 -73.04 73.74
CA CYS A 14 54.31 -72.96 74.59
C CYS A 14 54.16 -73.92 75.79
N LEU A 15 55.23 -74.27 76.51
CA LEU A 15 55.06 -75.02 77.75
C LEU A 15 54.32 -74.15 78.80
N PRO A 16 53.24 -74.64 79.45
CA PRO A 16 52.62 -75.97 79.39
C PRO A 16 51.15 -75.98 78.86
N PHE A 17 50.82 -75.27 77.77
CA PHE A 17 49.41 -74.96 77.40
C PHE A 17 48.83 -75.84 76.24
N SER A 18 47.57 -76.30 76.29
CA SER A 18 46.96 -77.31 75.35
C SER A 18 45.88 -76.76 74.37
N ILE A 19 45.49 -77.54 73.32
CA ILE A 19 44.54 -77.14 72.23
C ILE A 19 43.59 -78.28 71.74
N THR A 20 42.67 -78.04 70.78
CA THR A 20 41.62 -79.01 70.30
C THR A 20 41.23 -78.85 68.81
N LEU A 21 40.79 -79.94 68.13
CA LEU A 21 40.45 -80.04 66.69
C LEU A 21 39.05 -80.69 66.41
N THR A 22 38.41 -80.46 65.24
CA THR A 22 36.98 -80.86 64.95
C THR A 22 36.63 -81.18 63.46
N HIS A 23 35.51 -81.89 63.21
CA HIS A 23 34.96 -82.29 61.87
C HIS A 23 33.42 -82.34 61.82
N THR A 24 32.81 -82.46 60.63
CA THR A 24 31.35 -82.33 60.32
C THR A 24 30.55 -83.64 60.18
N LEU A 25 31.10 -84.70 59.59
CA LEU A 25 30.35 -85.95 59.34
C LEU A 25 30.39 -86.89 60.55
N ASN A 26 29.21 -87.30 61.04
CA ASN A 26 29.12 -88.28 62.12
C ASN A 26 29.52 -89.70 61.63
N GLY A 27 30.39 -90.37 62.40
CA GLY A 27 30.82 -91.75 62.14
C GLY A 27 32.31 -91.95 61.82
N GLY A 28 33.14 -90.90 61.88
CA GLY A 28 34.59 -90.99 61.61
C GLY A 28 35.51 -90.90 62.84
N VAL A 29 36.82 -91.11 62.61
CA VAL A 29 37.85 -91.37 63.65
C VAL A 29 39.10 -90.49 63.47
N TRP A 30 39.75 -90.08 64.58
CA TRP A 30 40.95 -89.22 64.63
C TRP A 30 42.28 -89.95 64.87
N SER A 31 43.41 -89.40 64.40
CA SER A 31 44.78 -89.88 64.71
C SER A 31 45.88 -88.78 64.64
N SER A 32 47.04 -89.01 65.28
CA SER A 32 48.23 -88.13 65.29
C SER A 32 49.49 -88.90 64.87
N ALA A 33 50.37 -88.27 64.09
CA ALA A 33 51.55 -88.89 63.47
C ALA A 33 52.79 -88.95 64.38
N THR A 34 53.01 -87.97 65.24
CA THR A 34 54.12 -87.96 66.23
C THR A 34 53.63 -87.67 67.65
N PRO A 35 53.04 -88.68 68.34
CA PRO A 35 52.52 -88.56 69.71
C PRO A 35 53.52 -88.05 70.77
N ALA A 36 54.83 -88.22 70.55
CA ALA A 36 55.88 -87.78 71.46
C ALA A 36 56.07 -86.24 71.52
N VAL A 37 55.64 -85.52 70.50
CA VAL A 37 55.52 -84.05 70.53
C VAL A 37 54.17 -83.66 71.13
N ALA A 38 53.10 -84.22 70.55
CA ALA A 38 51.73 -84.03 71.01
C ALA A 38 50.80 -85.20 70.61
N THR A 39 50.07 -85.71 71.60
CA THR A 39 49.03 -86.75 71.46
C THR A 39 47.71 -86.16 70.96
N ILE A 40 46.82 -86.98 70.38
CA ILE A 40 45.42 -86.58 70.12
C ILE A 40 44.43 -87.66 70.58
N ASN A 41 43.25 -87.26 71.07
CA ASN A 41 42.16 -88.17 71.40
C ASN A 41 41.39 -88.63 70.15
N ALA A 42 41.29 -89.97 69.97
CA ALA A 42 40.72 -90.61 68.77
C ALA A 42 39.22 -90.34 68.52
N ALA A 43 38.46 -89.92 69.55
CA ALA A 43 37.02 -89.64 69.46
C ALA A 43 36.68 -88.15 69.61
N THR A 44 37.53 -87.34 70.26
CA THR A 44 37.21 -85.94 70.61
C THR A 44 38.15 -84.88 70.04
N GLY A 45 39.30 -85.24 69.46
CA GLY A 45 40.20 -84.29 68.80
C GLY A 45 41.03 -83.36 69.70
N VAL A 46 41.04 -83.56 71.02
CA VAL A 46 41.86 -82.77 71.97
C VAL A 46 43.34 -83.13 71.88
N LEU A 47 44.24 -82.14 71.95
CA LEU A 47 45.69 -82.27 71.77
C LEU A 47 46.51 -81.53 72.86
N THR A 48 47.55 -82.20 73.39
CA THR A 48 48.38 -81.73 74.51
C THR A 48 49.86 -81.73 74.13
N PRO A 49 50.63 -80.64 74.36
CA PRO A 49 52.06 -80.64 74.14
C PRO A 49 52.83 -81.37 75.24
N VAL A 50 53.93 -82.02 74.87
CA VAL A 50 54.87 -82.64 75.81
C VAL A 50 56.25 -81.98 75.74
N SER A 51 56.70 -81.60 74.54
CA SER A 51 58.02 -81.01 74.29
C SER A 51 58.07 -80.21 72.98
N ALA A 52 59.17 -79.48 72.73
CA ALA A 52 59.39 -78.73 71.49
C ALA A 52 59.58 -79.66 70.28
N GLY A 53 58.71 -79.54 69.28
CA GLY A 53 58.73 -80.31 68.02
C GLY A 53 57.45 -80.08 67.20
N THR A 54 57.18 -80.91 66.18
CA THR A 54 55.96 -80.82 65.32
C THR A 54 55.24 -82.17 65.07
N THR A 55 53.95 -82.15 64.70
CA THR A 55 53.12 -83.35 64.38
C THR A 55 52.01 -83.07 63.35
N VAL A 56 51.44 -84.14 62.74
CA VAL A 56 50.36 -84.15 61.71
C VAL A 56 49.16 -85.00 62.17
N ILE A 57 47.93 -84.66 61.77
CA ILE A 57 46.63 -85.19 62.24
C ILE A 57 45.72 -85.62 61.07
N THR A 58 44.84 -86.62 61.23
CA THR A 58 43.94 -87.17 60.18
C THR A 58 42.49 -87.47 60.66
N TYR A 59 41.50 -87.45 59.75
CA TYR A 59 40.09 -87.89 59.95
C TYR A 59 39.54 -88.70 58.74
N ALA A 60 38.58 -89.62 58.94
CA ALA A 60 38.09 -90.57 57.90
C ALA A 60 36.63 -91.09 58.09
N VAL A 61 35.86 -91.33 57.01
CA VAL A 61 34.47 -91.89 57.02
C VAL A 61 34.23 -92.88 55.85
N THR A 62 33.34 -93.87 56.04
CA THR A 62 33.01 -94.95 55.07
C THR A 62 31.49 -95.14 54.88
N VAL A 63 31.03 -95.32 53.63
CA VAL A 63 29.65 -95.72 53.29
C VAL A 63 29.66 -96.73 52.14
N GLY A 64 29.06 -97.90 52.33
CA GLY A 64 29.13 -99.01 51.38
C GLY A 64 30.59 -99.43 51.14
N SER A 65 30.98 -99.58 49.87
CA SER A 65 32.36 -99.87 49.46
C SER A 65 33.23 -98.62 49.23
N CYS A 66 32.84 -97.45 49.74
CA CYS A 66 33.50 -96.16 49.46
C CYS A 66 33.93 -95.42 50.75
N ILE A 67 35.10 -94.79 50.71
CA ILE A 67 35.78 -94.15 51.86
C ILE A 67 36.26 -92.74 51.46
N SER A 68 36.36 -91.80 52.41
CA SER A 68 37.02 -90.48 52.22
C SER A 68 37.65 -89.92 53.51
N THR A 69 38.69 -89.07 53.37
CA THR A 69 39.60 -88.64 54.48
C THR A 69 40.14 -87.18 54.36
N ALA A 70 40.62 -86.57 55.46
CA ALA A 70 41.28 -85.22 55.52
C ALA A 70 42.36 -85.06 56.63
N THR A 71 43.22 -84.01 56.61
CA THR A 71 44.48 -83.89 57.44
C THR A 71 44.95 -82.46 57.91
N LYS A 72 45.87 -82.30 58.92
CA LYS A 72 46.41 -81.00 59.51
C LYS A 72 47.75 -81.07 60.35
N THR A 73 48.42 -79.97 60.83
CA THR A 73 49.82 -79.92 61.46
C THR A 73 50.08 -78.91 62.65
N ILE A 74 51.03 -79.11 63.65
CA ILE A 74 51.14 -78.46 65.05
C ILE A 74 52.61 -78.18 65.71
N THR A 75 52.90 -77.30 66.77
CA THR A 75 54.26 -76.87 67.45
C THR A 75 54.36 -76.35 69.00
N VAL A 76 55.54 -76.12 69.75
CA VAL A 76 55.77 -75.75 71.27
C VAL A 76 57.06 -74.83 71.77
N ASN A 77 57.27 -74.29 73.06
CA ASN A 77 58.39 -73.34 73.63
C ASN A 77 58.75 -73.08 75.24
N GLY A 78 59.66 -72.11 75.73
CA GLY A 78 60.51 -71.90 77.08
C GLY A 78 60.50 -70.66 78.19
N VAL A 79 61.62 -70.01 78.81
CA VAL A 79 61.77 -69.11 80.13
C VAL A 79 62.90 -67.91 80.40
N ILE A 80 62.79 -66.79 81.29
CA ILE A 80 63.85 -65.81 82.01
C ILE A 80 63.44 -64.52 83.01
N PRO A 81 64.33 -63.65 83.71
CA PRO A 81 64.10 -62.55 84.82
C PRO A 81 64.80 -61.04 84.91
N VAL A 82 64.72 -60.14 86.00
CA VAL A 82 64.87 -58.56 86.07
C VAL A 82 65.43 -57.64 87.31
N SER A 83 65.57 -56.24 87.22
CA SER A 83 65.67 -55.12 88.33
C SER A 83 65.33 -53.55 88.00
N ALA A 84 65.08 -52.53 88.94
CA ALA A 84 64.61 -51.06 88.67
C ALA A 84 64.76 -49.82 89.73
N PRO A 85 64.33 -48.49 89.49
CA PRO A 85 64.72 -47.18 90.19
C PRO A 85 63.62 -46.14 90.76
N ALA A 86 63.72 -44.74 90.69
CA ALA A 86 63.04 -43.68 91.58
C ALA A 86 62.12 -42.46 91.09
N ALA A 87 62.57 -41.29 90.54
CA ALA A 87 61.67 -40.14 90.16
C ALA A 87 62.19 -39.20 89.05
N VAL A 88 61.31 -38.65 88.19
CA VAL A 88 61.69 -37.98 86.91
C VAL A 88 60.62 -37.02 86.32
N CYS A 89 60.96 -36.19 85.33
CA CYS A 89 59.99 -35.43 84.51
C CYS A 89 59.60 -36.18 83.23
N VAL A 90 58.40 -35.95 82.68
CA VAL A 90 58.04 -36.45 81.34
C VAL A 90 59.07 -36.00 80.30
N GLY A 91 59.48 -36.92 79.42
CA GLY A 91 60.51 -36.73 78.40
C GLY A 91 61.95 -36.94 78.87
N SER A 92 62.22 -37.05 80.18
CA SER A 92 63.57 -37.25 80.73
C SER A 92 63.87 -38.74 80.98
N THR A 93 65.15 -39.13 80.97
CA THR A 93 65.59 -40.54 80.95
C THR A 93 66.42 -40.98 82.17
N ALA A 94 66.46 -42.30 82.42
CA ALA A 94 67.29 -43.01 83.40
C ALA A 94 67.55 -44.47 82.91
N ALA A 95 68.05 -45.41 83.73
CA ALA A 95 68.39 -46.77 83.26
C ALA A 95 68.11 -47.93 84.24
N LEU A 96 67.88 -49.13 83.69
CA LEU A 96 67.70 -50.43 84.35
C LEU A 96 68.83 -51.43 83.97
N SER A 97 68.78 -52.64 84.53
CA SER A 97 69.68 -53.78 84.22
C SER A 97 68.98 -55.12 84.51
N PRO A 98 69.15 -56.22 83.73
CA PRO A 98 70.13 -56.47 82.65
C PRO A 98 69.96 -55.63 81.36
N ASN A 99 70.92 -55.75 80.43
CA ASN A 99 70.98 -54.91 79.22
C ASN A 99 71.24 -55.64 77.88
N SER A 100 71.14 -56.98 77.82
CA SER A 100 71.16 -57.76 76.56
C SER A 100 70.70 -59.20 76.75
N GLY A 101 70.32 -59.88 75.65
CA GLY A 101 69.89 -61.30 75.64
C GLY A 101 68.39 -61.54 75.76
N GLY A 102 67.59 -60.47 75.84
CA GLY A 102 66.14 -60.49 76.02
C GLY A 102 65.51 -59.12 75.79
N THR A 103 64.26 -58.97 76.22
CA THR A 103 63.35 -57.86 75.91
C THR A 103 62.60 -57.39 77.14
N TRP A 104 63.04 -56.25 77.67
CA TRP A 104 62.29 -55.43 78.64
C TRP A 104 60.97 -54.90 78.08
N THR A 105 60.04 -54.72 79.02
CA THR A 105 58.68 -54.21 78.93
C THR A 105 58.39 -53.43 80.22
N SER A 106 57.33 -52.62 80.28
CA SER A 106 56.95 -51.88 81.48
C SER A 106 55.63 -52.38 82.03
N SER A 107 55.48 -52.41 83.36
CA SER A 107 54.20 -52.67 84.03
C SER A 107 53.19 -51.55 83.76
N ASN A 108 53.67 -50.35 83.42
CA ASN A 108 52.88 -49.30 82.81
C ASN A 108 53.72 -48.49 81.81
N THR A 109 53.86 -49.01 80.58
CA THR A 109 54.55 -48.33 79.46
C THR A 109 54.03 -46.92 79.18
N ALA A 110 52.76 -46.64 79.51
CA ALA A 110 52.18 -45.32 79.30
C ALA A 110 52.64 -44.27 80.33
N VAL A 111 53.21 -44.67 81.48
CA VAL A 111 53.78 -43.75 82.48
C VAL A 111 55.31 -43.70 82.35
N ALA A 112 55.98 -44.83 82.10
CA ALA A 112 57.36 -44.85 81.62
C ALA A 112 57.65 -46.10 80.78
N THR A 113 58.35 -45.92 79.67
CA THR A 113 58.88 -47.02 78.85
C THR A 113 60.28 -47.43 79.29
N VAL A 114 60.75 -48.56 78.79
CA VAL A 114 62.10 -49.12 78.97
C VAL A 114 62.60 -49.66 77.64
N ASN A 115 63.90 -49.54 77.37
CA ASN A 115 64.51 -50.15 76.19
C ASN A 115 64.61 -51.68 76.37
N ALA A 116 63.95 -52.40 75.46
CA ALA A 116 63.87 -53.86 75.45
C ALA A 116 65.25 -54.52 75.65
N THR A 117 66.26 -54.12 74.89
CA THR A 117 67.61 -54.64 75.05
C THR A 117 68.31 -53.94 76.20
N THR A 118 68.49 -52.61 76.13
CA THR A 118 69.51 -51.88 76.92
C THR A 118 69.06 -51.41 78.31
N GLY A 119 67.79 -51.49 78.65
CA GLY A 119 67.25 -51.08 79.95
C GLY A 119 67.06 -49.56 80.16
N ILE A 120 67.36 -48.67 79.21
CA ILE A 120 67.12 -47.22 79.40
C ILE A 120 65.62 -46.91 79.52
N ILE A 121 65.21 -46.21 80.59
CA ILE A 121 63.84 -45.74 80.80
C ILE A 121 63.65 -44.28 80.39
N THR A 122 62.42 -43.94 80.03
CA THR A 122 61.98 -42.56 79.75
C THR A 122 60.67 -42.30 80.50
N GLY A 123 60.53 -41.17 81.17
CA GLY A 123 59.23 -40.74 81.70
C GLY A 123 58.28 -40.39 80.55
N VAL A 124 57.11 -41.04 80.48
CA VAL A 124 56.16 -40.92 79.35
C VAL A 124 54.91 -40.13 79.71
N ALA A 125 54.36 -40.31 80.92
CA ALA A 125 53.24 -39.54 81.43
C ALA A 125 53.30 -39.42 82.95
N SER A 126 52.56 -38.48 83.54
CA SER A 126 52.45 -38.34 84.99
C SER A 126 51.80 -39.56 85.64
N GLY A 127 52.42 -40.12 86.67
CA GLY A 127 51.95 -41.34 87.35
C GLY A 127 53.05 -42.08 88.09
N THR A 128 52.82 -43.37 88.37
CA THR A 128 53.82 -44.30 88.93
C THR A 128 53.90 -45.64 88.18
N VAL A 129 55.09 -46.27 88.13
CA VAL A 129 55.43 -47.33 87.14
C VAL A 129 56.62 -48.22 87.51
N SER A 130 56.58 -49.51 87.15
CA SER A 130 57.68 -50.50 87.23
C SER A 130 57.86 -51.32 85.92
N PHE A 131 58.69 -52.38 85.88
CA PHE A 131 59.18 -52.99 84.62
C PHE A 131 59.37 -54.52 84.62
N THR A 132 59.40 -55.19 83.45
CA THR A 132 59.39 -56.67 83.28
C THR A 132 60.23 -57.13 82.06
N TYR A 133 61.01 -58.21 82.10
CA TYR A 133 61.94 -58.65 81.01
C TYR A 133 61.63 -60.07 80.52
N THR A 134 61.79 -60.31 79.21
CA THR A 134 61.29 -61.49 78.45
C THR A 134 62.34 -62.01 77.44
N ASN A 135 62.24 -63.23 76.88
CA ASN A 135 63.01 -63.63 75.66
C ASN A 135 62.07 -64.11 74.55
N SER A 136 62.55 -64.97 73.64
CA SER A 136 61.71 -65.70 72.68
C SER A 136 60.61 -66.56 73.33
N THR A 137 60.59 -66.68 74.68
CA THR A 137 59.76 -67.66 75.38
C THR A 137 59.13 -67.29 76.76
N CYS A 138 59.72 -66.51 77.70
CA CYS A 138 59.05 -66.11 78.99
C CYS A 138 59.75 -64.99 79.83
N SER A 139 59.23 -64.60 81.03
CA SER A 139 59.50 -63.30 81.73
C SER A 139 59.36 -63.14 83.31
N ALA A 140 59.73 -61.97 83.93
CA ALA A 140 59.47 -61.53 85.36
C ALA A 140 59.59 -59.97 85.65
N THR A 141 59.29 -59.40 86.86
CA THR A 141 58.91 -57.93 87.16
C THR A 141 59.61 -57.14 88.34
N THR A 142 59.60 -55.76 88.39
CA THR A 142 60.39 -54.80 89.27
C THR A 142 59.62 -53.69 90.10
N THR A 143 60.28 -52.59 90.57
CA THR A 143 59.82 -51.49 91.51
C THR A 143 59.45 -50.12 90.90
N ASN A 144 58.81 -49.22 91.69
CA ASN A 144 58.07 -48.01 91.23
C ASN A 144 58.85 -46.68 91.12
N VAL A 145 58.58 -45.91 90.05
CA VAL A 145 59.11 -44.56 89.74
C VAL A 145 57.99 -43.50 89.67
N THR A 146 58.16 -42.26 90.16
CA THR A 146 57.15 -41.16 90.03
C THR A 146 57.50 -40.14 88.93
N VAL A 147 56.50 -39.65 88.18
CA VAL A 147 56.69 -38.74 87.04
C VAL A 147 55.89 -37.42 87.15
N ASN A 148 56.54 -36.27 86.96
CA ASN A 148 55.94 -34.91 86.97
C ASN A 148 55.84 -34.26 85.57
N THR A 149 54.92 -33.30 85.43
CA THR A 149 54.75 -32.45 84.23
C THR A 149 55.11 -30.97 84.51
N ALA A 150 55.69 -30.32 83.50
CA ALA A 150 55.91 -28.87 83.46
C ALA A 150 54.56 -28.10 83.44
N PRO A 151 54.54 -26.80 83.79
CA PRO A 151 53.31 -26.02 83.76
C PRO A 151 52.96 -25.70 82.31
N VAL A 152 51.75 -26.04 81.86
CA VAL A 152 51.30 -25.86 80.48
C VAL A 152 49.98 -25.12 80.48
N ILE A 153 49.90 -23.98 79.79
CA ILE A 153 48.64 -23.28 79.53
C ILE A 153 47.88 -24.06 78.45
N THR A 154 46.89 -24.84 78.89
CA THR A 154 46.06 -25.72 78.04
C THR A 154 44.90 -24.98 77.39
N VAL A 155 44.45 -23.86 77.98
CA VAL A 155 43.51 -22.93 77.34
C VAL A 155 44.13 -21.54 77.36
N GLN A 156 44.42 -21.04 76.17
CA GLN A 156 44.92 -19.69 75.91
C GLN A 156 43.77 -18.68 75.97
N PRO A 157 44.03 -17.39 76.26
CA PRO A 157 42.99 -16.37 76.20
C PRO A 157 42.49 -16.17 74.78
N VAL A 158 41.25 -15.69 74.66
CA VAL A 158 40.62 -15.36 73.38
C VAL A 158 41.46 -14.28 72.66
N ALA A 159 42.15 -14.69 71.60
CA ALA A 159 43.27 -13.95 71.01
C ALA A 159 42.94 -12.55 70.47
N SER A 160 41.67 -12.29 70.14
CA SER A 160 41.15 -10.94 69.86
C SER A 160 39.69 -10.83 70.31
N ARG A 161 39.30 -9.68 70.86
CA ARG A 161 37.91 -9.31 71.13
C ARG A 161 37.66 -7.86 70.73
N THR A 162 36.61 -7.64 69.94
CA THR A 162 36.04 -6.31 69.69
C THR A 162 34.76 -6.16 70.49
N VAL A 163 34.59 -5.04 71.19
CA VAL A 163 33.39 -4.71 71.97
C VAL A 163 33.06 -3.22 71.80
N CYS A 164 31.82 -2.81 72.03
CA CYS A 164 31.50 -1.38 72.05
C CYS A 164 32.09 -0.69 73.29
N LYS A 165 32.21 0.64 73.25
CA LYS A 165 32.44 1.46 74.44
C LYS A 165 31.31 1.27 75.47
N ASN A 166 31.64 1.36 76.76
CA ASN A 166 30.75 1.18 77.91
C ASN A 166 30.26 -0.27 78.14
N VAL A 167 31.04 -1.29 77.72
CA VAL A 167 30.66 -2.72 77.80
C VAL A 167 31.60 -3.48 78.74
N SER A 168 31.12 -4.59 79.32
CA SER A 168 31.95 -5.51 80.12
C SER A 168 32.62 -6.57 79.24
N THR A 169 33.90 -6.86 79.46
CA THR A 169 34.64 -7.92 78.75
C THR A 169 35.63 -8.63 79.69
N SER A 170 36.12 -9.80 79.27
CA SER A 170 37.07 -10.60 80.06
C SER A 170 37.94 -11.52 79.20
N PHE A 171 39.10 -11.87 79.77
CA PHE A 171 40.10 -12.81 79.26
C PHE A 171 40.44 -13.83 80.36
N SER A 172 40.70 -15.09 80.00
CA SER A 172 41.06 -16.12 80.98
C SER A 172 42.08 -17.12 80.41
N VAL A 173 42.77 -17.82 81.31
CA VAL A 173 43.64 -18.96 81.01
C VAL A 173 43.25 -20.17 81.85
N THR A 174 43.41 -21.36 81.28
CA THR A 174 43.45 -22.62 82.03
C THR A 174 44.84 -23.23 81.85
N ALA A 175 45.42 -23.73 82.93
CA ALA A 175 46.73 -24.35 82.91
C ALA A 175 46.75 -25.65 83.74
N THR A 176 47.64 -26.56 83.36
CA THR A 176 47.90 -27.84 84.04
C THR A 176 49.36 -27.94 84.48
N GLY A 177 49.65 -28.91 85.34
CA GLY A 177 50.91 -29.02 86.09
C GLY A 177 50.65 -28.87 87.60
N GLY A 178 51.56 -29.38 88.44
CA GLY A 178 51.42 -29.24 89.89
C GLY A 178 51.63 -27.79 90.35
N SER A 179 50.81 -27.32 91.29
CA SER A 179 50.97 -26.04 92.04
C SER A 179 51.31 -24.79 91.21
N LEU A 180 50.27 -24.16 90.64
CA LEU A 180 50.39 -23.04 89.69
C LEU A 180 50.16 -21.64 90.31
N THR A 181 50.75 -20.60 89.72
CA THR A 181 50.54 -19.17 90.04
C THR A 181 50.35 -18.32 88.76
N TYR A 182 49.77 -17.11 88.85
CA TYR A 182 49.31 -16.30 87.70
C TYR A 182 49.61 -14.78 87.82
N GLN A 183 49.91 -14.11 86.70
CA GLN A 183 49.98 -12.63 86.59
C GLN A 183 49.61 -12.15 85.17
N TRP A 184 48.74 -11.13 85.05
CA TRP A 184 48.33 -10.49 83.79
C TRP A 184 49.09 -9.19 83.47
N PHE A 185 49.15 -8.84 82.19
CA PHE A 185 49.82 -7.67 81.63
C PHE A 185 48.93 -6.94 80.61
N LYS A 186 49.12 -5.62 80.43
CA LYS A 186 48.57 -4.78 79.33
C LYS A 186 49.74 -4.06 78.66
N GLY A 187 49.96 -4.29 77.37
CA GLY A 187 51.03 -3.65 76.59
C GLY A 187 52.45 -3.91 77.11
N GLY A 188 52.67 -4.99 77.85
CA GLY A 188 53.94 -5.30 78.53
C GLY A 188 54.04 -4.83 79.99
N THR A 189 53.14 -3.97 80.46
CA THR A 189 53.09 -3.52 81.85
C THR A 189 52.24 -4.49 82.69
N PRO A 190 52.71 -4.96 83.87
CA PRO A 190 51.90 -5.82 84.74
C PRO A 190 50.66 -5.08 85.24
N LEU A 191 49.52 -5.75 85.21
CA LEU A 191 48.25 -5.17 85.66
C LEU A 191 48.07 -5.28 87.17
N VAL A 192 47.37 -4.28 87.71
CA VAL A 192 46.82 -4.24 89.07
C VAL A 192 45.32 -4.02 88.98
N ASN A 193 44.59 -4.41 90.02
CA ASN A 193 43.14 -4.18 90.09
C ASN A 193 42.84 -2.68 90.34
N GLY A 194 41.75 -2.17 89.76
CA GLY A 194 41.38 -0.76 89.79
C GLY A 194 39.92 -0.53 89.33
N PRO A 195 39.47 0.72 89.14
CA PRO A 195 38.06 1.04 88.94
C PRO A 195 37.37 0.33 87.77
N ASN A 196 38.10 0.05 86.68
CA ASN A 196 37.60 -0.71 85.53
C ASN A 196 38.31 -2.05 85.30
N ILE A 197 39.19 -2.51 86.19
CA ILE A 197 40.04 -3.71 86.01
C ILE A 197 39.99 -4.61 87.26
N SER A 198 39.73 -5.91 87.10
CA SER A 198 39.83 -6.88 88.21
C SER A 198 40.33 -8.25 87.78
N GLY A 199 40.94 -9.00 88.71
CA GLY A 199 41.45 -10.36 88.49
C GLY A 199 42.90 -10.46 88.01
N ALA A 200 43.70 -9.39 88.11
CA ALA A 200 45.02 -9.30 87.50
C ALA A 200 46.08 -10.34 87.95
N THR A 201 45.88 -11.00 89.10
CA THR A 201 46.76 -12.09 89.62
C THR A 201 46.04 -13.46 89.68
N SER A 202 44.97 -13.62 88.89
CA SER A 202 44.11 -14.81 88.86
C SER A 202 44.03 -15.39 87.45
N ALA A 203 43.43 -16.58 87.31
CA ALA A 203 43.19 -17.22 86.01
C ALA A 203 42.31 -16.40 85.05
N THR A 204 41.55 -15.40 85.54
CA THR A 204 40.63 -14.57 84.74
C THR A 204 40.79 -13.08 85.06
N LEU A 205 40.95 -12.27 84.02
CA LEU A 205 40.97 -10.80 84.03
C LEU A 205 39.63 -10.25 83.48
N VAL A 206 39.08 -9.22 84.11
CA VAL A 206 37.82 -8.55 83.72
C VAL A 206 38.06 -7.05 83.53
N ILE A 207 37.43 -6.48 82.50
CA ILE A 207 37.51 -5.06 82.13
C ILE A 207 36.07 -4.53 81.98
N ASN A 208 35.64 -3.60 82.84
CA ASN A 208 34.27 -3.10 82.87
C ASN A 208 34.15 -1.75 83.62
N PRO A 209 33.57 -0.69 83.03
CA PRO A 209 33.20 -0.55 81.62
C PRO A 209 34.44 -0.32 80.73
N THR A 210 34.35 -0.67 79.45
CA THR A 210 35.39 -0.38 78.45
C THR A 210 35.39 1.09 77.99
N ALA A 211 36.57 1.73 78.08
CA ALA A 211 36.84 3.00 77.41
C ALA A 211 37.67 2.77 76.14
N ALA A 212 37.71 3.75 75.22
CA ALA A 212 38.51 3.64 73.99
C ALA A 212 40.00 3.34 74.28
N SER A 213 40.53 3.88 75.39
CA SER A 213 41.87 3.67 75.94
C SER A 213 42.14 2.26 76.51
N ASP A 214 41.15 1.38 76.54
CA ASP A 214 41.33 -0.04 76.89
C ASP A 214 41.72 -0.91 75.69
N SER A 215 41.66 -0.35 74.47
CA SER A 215 42.14 -1.03 73.25
C SER A 215 43.65 -1.28 73.33
N ALA A 216 44.06 -2.52 73.60
CA ALA A 216 45.46 -2.90 73.84
C ALA A 216 45.64 -4.43 73.78
N THR A 217 46.89 -4.88 73.81
CA THR A 217 47.25 -6.31 73.92
C THR A 217 47.44 -6.74 75.37
N TYR A 218 46.90 -7.89 75.74
CA TYR A 218 46.91 -8.47 77.08
C TYR A 218 47.49 -9.90 77.06
N TYR A 219 48.19 -10.33 78.11
CA TYR A 219 48.64 -11.72 78.27
C TYR A 219 48.83 -12.10 79.74
N CYS A 220 48.94 -13.39 80.04
CA CYS A 220 49.15 -13.95 81.38
C CYS A 220 50.44 -14.78 81.44
N VAL A 221 51.09 -14.87 82.59
CA VAL A 221 52.25 -15.75 82.84
C VAL A 221 51.92 -16.72 83.97
N VAL A 222 52.29 -18.00 83.79
CA VAL A 222 52.03 -19.12 84.70
C VAL A 222 53.32 -19.88 85.03
N SER A 223 53.50 -20.29 86.30
CA SER A 223 54.73 -20.95 86.77
C SER A 223 54.50 -22.01 87.86
N ASN A 224 55.46 -22.93 88.03
CA ASN A 224 55.52 -23.89 89.15
C ASN A 224 56.98 -24.26 89.52
N SER A 225 57.18 -25.40 90.21
CA SER A 225 58.49 -25.88 90.68
C SER A 225 59.38 -26.56 89.62
N CYS A 226 58.86 -26.88 88.43
CA CYS A 226 59.71 -27.16 87.27
C CYS A 226 60.35 -25.84 86.82
N SER A 227 61.62 -25.85 86.43
CA SER A 227 62.41 -24.64 86.12
C SER A 227 62.05 -23.95 84.79
N THR A 228 60.77 -24.02 84.39
CA THR A 228 60.21 -23.56 83.12
C THR A 228 58.85 -22.91 83.37
N THR A 229 58.66 -21.67 82.92
CA THR A 229 57.35 -20.96 82.98
C THR A 229 56.61 -21.04 81.65
N ALA A 230 55.29 -20.95 81.67
CA ALA A 230 54.46 -20.82 80.48
C ALA A 230 53.86 -19.42 80.39
N THR A 231 54.10 -18.72 79.28
CA THR A 231 53.45 -17.44 78.96
C THR A 231 52.28 -17.69 78.00
N SER A 232 51.17 -17.00 78.19
CA SER A 232 50.01 -17.13 77.32
C SER A 232 50.23 -16.44 75.98
N ASN A 233 49.43 -16.81 74.99
CA ASN A 233 49.26 -16.03 73.78
C ASN A 233 48.76 -14.61 74.14
N ASN A 234 49.12 -13.66 73.28
CA ASN A 234 48.57 -12.31 73.29
C ASN A 234 47.07 -12.31 72.94
N ALA A 235 46.31 -11.51 73.67
CA ALA A 235 44.88 -11.28 73.50
C ALA A 235 44.62 -9.78 73.27
N VAL A 236 44.15 -9.39 72.09
CA VAL A 236 43.94 -7.97 71.73
C VAL A 236 42.51 -7.55 72.05
N LEU A 237 42.34 -6.49 72.82
CA LEU A 237 41.07 -5.78 72.97
C LEU A 237 40.99 -4.63 71.95
N ILE A 238 39.82 -4.47 71.31
CA ILE A 238 39.47 -3.27 70.52
C ILE A 238 38.13 -2.75 71.02
N VAL A 239 38.06 -1.46 71.36
CA VAL A 239 36.85 -0.81 71.86
C VAL A 239 36.29 0.12 70.78
N ASN A 240 35.10 -0.20 70.28
CA ASN A 240 34.51 0.38 69.09
C ASN A 240 33.55 1.54 69.40
N THR A 241 33.61 2.60 68.59
CA THR A 241 32.84 3.85 68.76
C THR A 241 32.52 4.49 67.40
N PRO A 242 31.35 4.26 66.78
CA PRO A 242 30.99 4.92 65.52
C PRO A 242 30.75 6.43 65.69
N SER A 243 30.95 7.19 64.61
CA SER A 243 30.60 8.61 64.51
C SER A 243 29.77 8.88 63.25
N VAL A 244 29.21 10.09 63.14
CA VAL A 244 28.43 10.51 61.97
C VAL A 244 28.78 11.94 61.57
N ALA A 245 29.00 12.15 60.28
CA ALA A 245 29.19 13.45 59.66
C ALA A 245 28.41 13.54 58.33
N GLY A 246 27.99 14.75 57.97
CA GLY A 246 27.26 15.04 56.73
C GLY A 246 27.91 16.18 55.95
N ASP A 247 27.78 16.13 54.63
CA ASP A 247 28.33 17.13 53.69
C ASP A 247 27.55 18.46 53.68
N ILE A 248 26.22 18.41 53.71
CA ILE A 248 25.33 19.57 53.65
C ILE A 248 24.43 19.62 54.89
N LEU A 249 24.76 20.50 55.84
CA LEU A 249 24.02 20.62 57.10
C LEU A 249 22.89 21.66 57.08
N ASN A 250 22.88 22.58 56.13
CA ASN A 250 21.87 23.65 56.00
C ASN A 250 21.57 23.92 54.52
N GLN A 251 20.30 23.92 54.12
CA GLN A 251 19.89 24.21 52.74
C GLN A 251 18.44 24.74 52.64
N GLN A 252 18.05 25.21 51.45
CA GLN A 252 16.69 25.65 51.15
C GLN A 252 16.13 24.89 49.94
N ALA A 253 14.81 24.72 49.89
CA ALA A 253 14.09 24.13 48.75
C ALA A 253 12.71 24.79 48.60
N CYS A 254 12.11 24.64 47.42
CA CYS A 254 10.71 25.00 47.18
C CYS A 254 9.79 23.81 47.53
N SER A 255 8.58 24.09 48.00
CA SER A 255 7.57 23.09 48.29
C SER A 255 7.28 22.25 47.04
N GLY A 256 7.44 20.92 47.14
CA GLY A 256 7.31 20.01 46.01
C GLY A 256 8.58 19.81 45.16
N SER A 257 9.67 20.55 45.44
CA SER A 257 10.99 20.29 44.84
C SER A 257 11.84 19.38 45.75
N PRO A 258 12.72 18.54 45.17
CA PRO A 258 13.72 17.82 45.96
C PRO A 258 14.77 18.79 46.51
N PHE A 259 15.25 18.55 47.72
CA PHE A 259 16.44 19.22 48.26
C PHE A 259 17.71 18.42 47.91
N ALA A 260 18.89 19.04 48.02
CA ALA A 260 20.16 18.42 47.66
C ALA A 260 20.49 17.26 48.60
N THR A 261 20.80 16.09 48.02
CA THR A 261 21.16 14.88 48.76
C THR A 261 22.28 15.15 49.76
N VAL A 262 22.02 14.85 51.03
CA VAL A 262 23.01 14.91 52.10
C VAL A 262 23.66 13.53 52.23
N THR A 263 24.97 13.43 52.06
CA THR A 263 25.73 12.18 52.18
C THR A 263 26.24 12.00 53.61
N LEU A 264 25.98 10.83 54.20
CA LEU A 264 26.36 10.49 55.58
C LEU A 264 27.60 9.59 55.60
N SER A 265 28.53 9.91 56.50
CA SER A 265 29.83 9.23 56.64
C SER A 265 30.19 8.94 58.10
N ASN A 266 31.07 7.96 58.32
CA ASN A 266 31.62 7.56 59.61
C ASN A 266 33.11 7.91 59.66
N PRO A 267 33.48 9.18 59.88
CA PRO A 267 34.83 9.69 59.61
C PRO A 267 35.94 9.11 60.51
N ASN A 268 35.60 8.35 61.56
CA ASN A 268 36.58 7.70 62.43
C ASN A 268 36.85 6.22 62.07
N ASN A 269 36.25 5.70 61.00
CA ASN A 269 36.42 4.32 60.51
C ASN A 269 36.17 3.22 61.58
N ALA A 270 35.25 3.46 62.52
CA ALA A 270 34.77 2.45 63.46
C ALA A 270 34.39 1.12 62.78
N LEU A 271 34.69 0.01 63.45
CA LEU A 271 34.58 -1.35 62.92
C LEU A 271 33.13 -1.81 62.79
N GLY A 272 32.92 -2.82 61.94
CA GLY A 272 31.60 -3.35 61.58
C GLY A 272 30.92 -2.54 60.47
N THR A 273 29.82 -3.05 59.95
CA THR A 273 29.00 -2.31 58.97
C THR A 273 28.31 -1.16 59.69
N ILE A 274 28.42 0.06 59.16
CA ILE A 274 27.74 1.23 59.70
C ILE A 274 26.41 1.43 58.99
N THR A 275 25.33 1.46 59.77
CA THR A 275 24.00 1.86 59.33
C THR A 275 23.64 3.19 59.96
N TYR A 276 23.16 4.16 59.18
CA TYR A 276 22.64 5.41 59.71
C TYR A 276 21.12 5.36 59.81
N THR A 277 20.56 5.96 60.86
CA THR A 277 19.12 6.17 61.04
C THR A 277 18.84 7.63 61.37
N TRP A 278 17.66 8.12 60.99
CA TRP A 278 17.26 9.50 61.24
C TRP A 278 15.78 9.65 61.56
N VAL A 279 15.44 10.75 62.25
CA VAL A 279 14.08 11.21 62.53
C VAL A 279 13.93 12.69 62.15
N ARG A 280 12.73 13.15 61.77
CA ARG A 280 12.48 14.57 61.46
C ARG A 280 11.32 15.19 62.23
N ASN A 281 11.37 16.51 62.43
CA ASN A 281 10.26 17.28 62.99
C ASN A 281 9.25 17.74 61.91
N ASN A 282 8.26 18.55 62.33
CA ASN A 282 7.29 19.23 61.46
C ASN A 282 6.51 18.30 60.52
N THR A 283 6.23 17.09 60.99
CA THR A 283 5.49 16.04 60.25
C THR A 283 4.02 16.35 60.01
N ALA A 284 3.42 17.25 60.80
CA ALA A 284 2.02 17.68 60.65
C ALA A 284 1.83 18.81 59.61
N THR A 285 2.86 19.62 59.36
CA THR A 285 2.81 20.80 58.46
C THR A 285 3.67 20.65 57.20
N VAL A 286 4.57 19.67 57.18
CA VAL A 286 5.41 19.35 56.01
C VAL A 286 5.37 17.85 55.74
N SER A 287 4.84 17.47 54.57
CA SER A 287 4.75 16.08 54.08
C SER A 287 5.80 15.80 52.98
N GLY A 288 5.60 14.77 52.15
CA GLY A 288 6.51 14.37 51.06
C GLY A 288 7.64 13.40 51.45
N MET A 289 8.13 13.46 52.71
CA MET A 289 9.06 12.48 53.28
C MET A 289 8.48 11.79 54.52
N PRO A 290 8.91 10.54 54.85
CA PRO A 290 8.51 9.89 56.10
C PRO A 290 9.02 10.64 57.35
N SER A 291 8.48 10.30 58.51
CA SER A 291 8.88 10.88 59.81
C SER A 291 10.25 10.39 60.30
N SER A 292 10.71 9.25 59.79
CA SER A 292 12.00 8.63 60.06
C SER A 292 12.49 7.83 58.86
N GLY A 293 13.77 7.47 58.85
CA GLY A 293 14.39 6.70 57.78
C GLY A 293 15.80 6.26 58.14
N GLY A 294 16.56 5.80 57.14
CA GLY A 294 17.94 5.37 57.30
C GLY A 294 18.62 5.08 55.96
N GLY A 295 19.89 4.68 56.03
CA GLY A 295 20.79 4.59 54.87
C GLY A 295 21.81 5.74 54.85
N SER A 296 22.81 5.65 53.98
CA SER A 296 23.95 6.59 53.93
C SER A 296 23.65 7.94 53.25
N THR A 297 22.38 8.25 52.98
CA THR A 297 21.96 9.53 52.41
C THR A 297 20.64 10.00 53.02
N ILE A 298 20.43 11.32 53.02
CA ILE A 298 19.12 11.95 53.24
C ILE A 298 18.79 12.78 52.01
N SER A 299 17.78 12.35 51.25
CA SER A 299 17.26 13.05 50.08
C SER A 299 15.77 12.83 49.94
N GLY A 300 15.08 13.75 49.27
CA GLY A 300 13.65 13.66 49.02
C GLY A 300 13.01 15.02 48.79
N THR A 301 11.70 14.99 48.58
CA THR A 301 10.86 16.17 48.36
C THR A 301 10.06 16.48 49.61
N LEU A 302 10.07 17.74 50.03
CA LEU A 302 9.26 18.22 51.15
C LEU A 302 8.12 19.10 50.63
N ILE A 303 6.90 18.85 51.10
CA ILE A 303 5.70 19.58 50.71
C ILE A 303 5.21 20.38 51.92
N ASN A 304 5.41 21.69 51.89
CA ASN A 304 4.92 22.65 52.87
C ASN A 304 3.59 23.24 52.38
N SER A 305 2.55 23.15 53.22
CA SER A 305 1.19 23.61 52.92
C SER A 305 0.80 24.92 53.63
N THR A 306 1.69 25.54 54.42
CA THR A 306 1.33 26.64 55.33
C THR A 306 1.37 28.04 54.70
N GLY A 307 1.79 28.17 53.44
CA GLY A 307 1.93 29.47 52.75
C GLY A 307 3.12 30.33 53.20
N ALA A 308 3.83 29.93 54.27
CA ALA A 308 5.02 30.59 54.80
C ALA A 308 6.19 29.59 54.92
N PRO A 309 7.47 30.03 54.91
CA PRO A 309 8.61 29.12 55.00
C PRO A 309 8.65 28.30 56.30
N VAL A 310 8.93 26.99 56.19
CA VAL A 310 9.05 26.08 57.34
C VAL A 310 10.41 25.37 57.34
N ILE A 311 11.10 25.36 58.48
CA ILE A 311 12.40 24.67 58.65
C ILE A 311 12.15 23.25 59.16
N VAL A 312 12.56 22.24 58.40
CA VAL A 312 12.60 20.84 58.80
C VAL A 312 13.99 20.49 59.31
N ARG A 313 14.06 19.91 60.50
CA ARG A 313 15.28 19.35 61.12
C ARG A 313 15.23 17.84 61.05
N PHE A 314 16.27 17.25 60.49
CA PHE A 314 16.60 15.82 60.63
C PHE A 314 17.64 15.66 61.75
N THR A 315 17.47 14.64 62.59
CA THR A 315 18.41 14.23 63.63
C THR A 315 18.88 12.81 63.31
N VAL A 316 20.20 12.60 63.23
CA VAL A 316 20.82 11.42 62.61
C VAL A 316 21.77 10.71 63.59
N TYR A 317 21.74 9.38 63.62
CA TYR A 317 22.65 8.53 64.38
C TYR A 317 23.36 7.52 63.47
N ALA A 318 24.62 7.20 63.75
CA ALA A 318 25.29 6.03 63.19
C ALA A 318 25.27 4.87 64.19
N GLN A 319 25.01 3.66 63.70
CA GLN A 319 25.07 2.41 64.45
C GLN A 319 26.05 1.44 63.78
N SER A 320 26.91 0.78 64.55
CA SER A 320 27.78 -0.30 64.07
C SER A 320 27.17 -1.68 64.31
N SER A 321 27.36 -2.58 63.36
CA SER A 321 26.93 -3.99 63.41
C SER A 321 27.74 -4.89 64.37
N ILE A 322 28.69 -4.36 65.14
CA ILE A 322 29.43 -5.14 66.15
C ILE A 322 28.46 -5.62 67.25
N PRO A 323 28.30 -6.93 67.48
CA PRO A 323 27.36 -7.44 68.48
C PRO A 323 27.74 -7.00 69.90
N SER A 324 26.81 -6.29 70.56
CA SER A 324 27.00 -5.76 71.91
C SER A 324 25.66 -5.60 72.63
N PRO A 325 25.58 -5.84 73.96
CA PRO A 325 24.52 -5.28 74.78
C PRO A 325 24.39 -3.77 74.53
N GLY A 326 23.18 -3.27 74.35
CA GLY A 326 22.89 -1.85 74.07
C GLY A 326 23.26 -1.34 72.67
N GLY A 327 24.08 -2.06 71.89
CA GLY A 327 24.54 -1.65 70.56
C GLY A 327 25.66 -0.58 70.55
N CYS A 328 26.42 -0.53 69.46
CA CYS A 328 27.38 0.55 69.19
C CYS A 328 26.66 1.72 68.50
N PHE A 329 26.44 2.84 69.19
CA PHE A 329 25.84 4.05 68.62
C PHE A 329 26.76 5.28 68.70
N SER A 330 26.55 6.25 67.81
CA SER A 330 27.19 7.57 67.83
C SER A 330 26.38 8.61 68.61
N ASP A 331 27.03 9.74 68.93
CA ASP A 331 26.33 10.98 69.23
C ASP A 331 25.54 11.49 67.99
N PRO A 332 24.48 12.30 68.15
CA PRO A 332 23.61 12.72 67.05
C PRO A 332 24.10 13.92 66.24
N LEU A 333 23.92 13.87 64.92
CA LEU A 333 24.08 14.98 63.98
C LEU A 333 22.72 15.65 63.66
N GLN A 334 22.72 16.96 63.36
CA GLN A 334 21.55 17.69 62.86
C GLN A 334 21.75 18.20 61.43
N VAL A 335 20.69 18.15 60.62
CA VAL A 335 20.61 18.67 59.25
C VAL A 335 19.32 19.48 59.09
N LEU A 336 19.40 20.68 58.51
CA LEU A 336 18.28 21.63 58.37
C LEU A 336 17.92 21.91 56.90
N VAL A 337 16.62 21.87 56.58
CA VAL A 337 16.07 22.19 55.26
C VAL A 337 14.92 23.19 55.39
N THR A 338 15.06 24.38 54.83
CA THR A 338 13.98 25.40 54.79
C THR A 338 13.14 25.22 53.52
N VAL A 339 11.82 25.01 53.69
CA VAL A 339 10.88 24.74 52.60
C VAL A 339 10.00 25.97 52.35
N ASN A 340 10.23 26.68 51.25
CA ASN A 340 9.45 27.85 50.83
C ASN A 340 8.12 27.42 50.17
N SER A 341 7.03 28.14 50.40
CA SER A 341 5.68 27.81 49.87
C SER A 341 5.11 28.96 49.04
N VAL A 342 4.39 28.64 47.97
CA VAL A 342 3.74 29.58 47.05
C VAL A 342 2.42 29.00 46.56
N LEU A 343 1.38 29.82 46.42
CA LEU A 343 0.11 29.48 45.79
C LEU A 343 -0.01 30.27 44.47
N PRO A 344 -0.27 29.62 43.32
CA PRO A 344 -0.17 30.26 41.99
C PRO A 344 -1.27 31.29 41.65
N GLY A 345 -2.31 31.36 42.48
CA GLY A 345 -3.58 31.99 42.08
C GLY A 345 -4.27 31.19 40.97
N ALA A 346 -5.29 31.78 40.37
CA ALA A 346 -6.05 31.22 39.24
C ALA A 346 -6.18 32.26 38.12
N VAL A 347 -6.48 31.77 36.92
CA VAL A 347 -6.72 32.57 35.72
C VAL A 347 -8.05 32.19 35.09
N THR A 348 -8.74 33.14 34.47
CA THR A 348 -10.08 33.00 33.88
C THR A 348 -10.17 33.75 32.55
N GLY A 349 -10.95 33.23 31.60
CA GLY A 349 -11.05 33.78 30.24
C GLY A 349 -10.94 32.78 29.09
N SER A 350 -11.06 31.47 29.35
CA SER A 350 -11.22 30.47 28.28
C SER A 350 -12.46 30.78 27.46
N GLN A 351 -12.34 30.74 26.14
CA GLN A 351 -13.36 31.23 25.21
C GLN A 351 -13.27 30.52 23.85
N THR A 352 -14.13 30.91 22.92
CA THR A 352 -14.09 30.45 21.53
C THR A 352 -14.25 31.66 20.61
N ILE A 353 -13.48 31.69 19.52
CA ILE A 353 -13.50 32.76 18.52
C ILE A 353 -13.49 32.15 17.11
N CYS A 354 -13.84 32.92 16.09
CA CYS A 354 -13.59 32.52 14.70
C CYS A 354 -12.10 32.66 14.35
N SER A 355 -11.62 31.97 13.32
CA SER A 355 -10.26 32.14 12.81
C SER A 355 -9.99 33.61 12.44
N GLY A 356 -8.84 34.13 12.88
CA GLY A 356 -8.46 35.53 12.73
C GLY A 356 -9.09 36.47 13.76
N GLY A 357 -9.93 35.97 14.67
CA GLY A 357 -10.61 36.75 15.69
C GLY A 357 -9.68 37.31 16.78
N ASP A 358 -10.29 38.12 17.65
CA ASP A 358 -9.64 38.79 18.78
C ASP A 358 -10.13 38.17 20.11
N PRO A 359 -9.29 37.51 20.91
CA PRO A 359 -9.68 36.92 22.18
C PRO A 359 -9.78 37.98 23.28
N ALA A 360 -10.90 38.06 23.99
CA ALA A 360 -11.05 38.99 25.11
C ALA A 360 -10.08 38.69 26.27
N ALA A 361 -9.50 39.75 26.85
CA ALA A 361 -8.49 39.70 27.92
C ALA A 361 -8.75 38.68 29.05
N PHE A 362 -7.71 37.91 29.39
CA PHE A 362 -7.74 36.99 30.52
C PHE A 362 -7.55 37.72 31.85
N THR A 363 -8.42 37.40 32.80
CA THR A 363 -8.39 37.93 34.17
C THR A 363 -7.78 36.91 35.13
N SER A 364 -7.40 37.36 36.33
CA SER A 364 -6.72 36.50 37.29
C SER A 364 -6.98 36.88 38.75
N THR A 365 -6.78 35.90 39.63
CA THR A 365 -6.48 36.15 41.05
C THR A 365 -4.96 36.14 41.24
N ALA A 366 -4.46 36.95 42.18
CA ALA A 366 -3.03 37.07 42.44
C ALA A 366 -2.45 35.78 43.04
N ALA A 367 -1.18 35.50 42.73
CA ALA A 367 -0.41 34.50 43.47
C ALA A 367 -0.04 35.03 44.86
N THR A 368 0.15 34.13 45.83
CA THR A 368 0.53 34.48 47.22
C THR A 368 1.69 33.61 47.68
N GLY A 369 2.62 34.19 48.43
CA GLY A 369 3.85 33.54 48.89
C GLY A 369 4.74 34.51 49.65
N ALA A 370 5.87 34.03 50.16
CA ALA A 370 6.85 34.86 50.83
C ALA A 370 7.81 35.55 49.85
N GLY A 371 8.12 36.82 50.08
CA GLY A 371 8.99 37.63 49.24
C GLY A 371 8.28 38.27 48.05
N THR A 372 9.03 38.60 47.00
CA THR A 372 8.50 39.29 45.82
C THR A 372 7.89 38.30 44.84
N ILE A 373 6.65 38.57 44.39
CA ILE A 373 5.98 37.83 43.31
C ILE A 373 6.24 38.53 41.97
N THR A 374 6.67 37.79 40.96
CA THR A 374 6.65 38.21 39.55
C THR A 374 5.80 37.24 38.71
N TYR A 375 5.34 37.68 37.54
CA TYR A 375 4.58 36.87 36.61
C TYR A 375 5.26 36.79 35.24
N GLN A 376 5.01 35.68 34.53
CA GLN A 376 5.33 35.49 33.12
C GLN A 376 4.24 34.62 32.50
N TRP A 377 3.58 35.10 31.44
CA TRP A 377 2.60 34.30 30.71
C TRP A 377 3.26 33.39 29.68
N GLN A 378 2.66 32.22 29.49
CA GLN A 378 3.12 31.18 28.57
C GLN A 378 1.98 30.70 27.68
N SER A 379 2.31 30.31 26.45
CA SER A 379 1.37 29.70 25.50
C SER A 379 1.91 28.40 24.89
N ASN A 380 0.99 27.61 24.32
CA ASN A 380 1.29 26.51 23.40
C ASN A 380 0.06 26.13 22.55
N THR A 381 0.24 25.34 21.49
CA THR A 381 -0.84 24.88 20.57
C THR A 381 -1.15 23.37 20.67
N THR A 382 -0.55 22.68 21.65
CA THR A 382 -0.59 21.20 21.79
C THR A 382 -1.45 20.68 22.95
N GLY A 383 -1.79 21.53 23.93
CA GLY A 383 -2.67 21.19 25.04
C GLY A 383 -2.20 21.72 26.40
N CYS A 384 -3.02 21.56 27.44
CA CYS A 384 -2.65 21.96 28.80
C CYS A 384 -1.46 21.16 29.38
N THR A 385 -1.16 19.98 28.83
CA THR A 385 0.00 19.13 29.12
C THR A 385 1.16 19.32 28.15
N GLY A 386 1.06 20.27 27.21
CA GLY A 386 2.04 20.53 26.16
C GLY A 386 3.36 21.15 26.65
N VAL A 387 4.29 21.35 25.71
CA VAL A 387 5.51 22.14 25.95
C VAL A 387 5.16 23.62 25.88
N TRP A 388 5.52 24.38 26.91
CA TRP A 388 5.15 25.78 27.08
C TRP A 388 6.29 26.73 26.72
N ALA A 389 5.98 27.81 25.99
CA ALA A 389 6.92 28.88 25.65
C ALA A 389 6.53 30.20 26.32
N ASP A 390 7.51 31.02 26.71
CA ASP A 390 7.28 32.35 27.31
C ASP A 390 6.83 33.37 26.26
N ILE A 391 5.79 34.13 26.59
CA ILE A 391 5.29 35.24 25.78
C ILE A 391 6.09 36.50 26.12
N ALA A 392 6.90 36.98 25.19
CA ALA A 392 7.80 38.11 25.40
C ALA A 392 7.06 39.35 25.94
N GLY A 393 7.53 39.89 27.07
CA GLY A 393 6.96 41.09 27.71
C GLY A 393 5.68 40.88 28.51
N ALA A 394 5.05 39.69 28.46
CA ALA A 394 3.78 39.42 29.14
C ALA A 394 3.96 39.11 30.65
N THR A 395 4.33 40.14 31.43
CA THR A 395 4.68 40.04 32.86
C THR A 395 3.61 40.58 33.82
N SER A 396 2.47 41.04 33.27
CA SER A 396 1.30 41.51 34.04
C SER A 396 0.54 40.35 34.70
N ALA A 397 -0.21 40.65 35.77
CA ALA A 397 -1.04 39.65 36.46
C ALA A 397 -2.14 39.08 35.53
N ASN A 398 -2.78 39.96 34.76
CA ASN A 398 -3.71 39.67 33.67
C ASN A 398 -2.96 39.72 32.32
N TYR A 399 -3.52 39.14 31.26
CA TYR A 399 -2.93 39.16 29.92
C TYR A 399 -4.02 39.28 28.85
N ASP A 400 -3.73 40.09 27.82
CA ASP A 400 -4.58 40.25 26.65
C ASP A 400 -3.90 39.57 25.47
N ALA A 401 -4.62 38.69 24.76
CA ALA A 401 -4.07 37.91 23.67
C ALA A 401 -4.24 38.68 22.36
N PRO A 402 -3.21 38.80 21.51
CA PRO A 402 -3.32 39.60 20.29
C PRO A 402 -4.32 39.00 19.29
N SER A 403 -5.01 39.86 18.55
CA SER A 403 -5.89 39.49 17.45
C SER A 403 -5.20 38.70 16.34
N GLY A 404 -5.99 37.98 15.53
CA GLY A 404 -5.47 37.18 14.43
C GLY A 404 -5.20 35.72 14.78
N LEU A 405 -5.78 35.18 15.86
CA LEU A 405 -5.59 33.78 16.25
C LEU A 405 -6.22 32.83 15.23
N ASN A 406 -5.39 32.01 14.57
CA ASN A 406 -5.81 31.03 13.56
C ASN A 406 -5.66 29.57 14.02
N ILE A 407 -5.15 29.33 15.24
CA ILE A 407 -4.95 27.99 15.82
C ILE A 407 -5.40 28.04 17.29
N THR A 408 -6.12 27.01 17.73
CA THR A 408 -6.50 26.82 19.14
C THR A 408 -5.26 26.90 20.02
N THR A 409 -5.22 27.89 20.91
CA THR A 409 -4.04 28.22 21.71
C THR A 409 -4.37 28.13 23.19
N TYR A 410 -3.51 27.41 23.92
CA TYR A 410 -3.57 27.23 25.36
C TYR A 410 -2.67 28.25 26.04
N TYR A 411 -3.12 28.77 27.18
CA TYR A 411 -2.41 29.79 27.95
C TYR A 411 -2.30 29.40 29.42
N ARG A 412 -1.21 29.79 30.07
CA ARG A 412 -1.06 29.74 31.53
C ARG A 412 -0.19 30.88 32.02
N ARG A 413 -0.24 31.18 33.32
CA ARG A 413 0.65 32.13 33.99
C ARG A 413 1.61 31.38 34.90
N VAL A 414 2.90 31.62 34.76
CA VAL A 414 3.91 31.32 35.77
C VAL A 414 3.89 32.46 36.79
N ALA A 415 3.85 32.12 38.08
CA ALA A 415 4.13 33.06 39.16
C ALA A 415 5.39 32.60 39.89
N VAL A 416 6.35 33.51 40.11
CA VAL A 416 7.62 33.20 40.78
C VAL A 416 7.72 33.98 42.07
N SER A 417 7.85 33.27 43.20
CA SER A 417 8.08 33.87 44.53
C SER A 417 9.58 33.83 44.84
N THR A 418 10.21 34.98 44.98
CA THR A 418 11.64 35.08 45.32
C THR A 418 11.84 35.47 46.78
N TYR A 419 12.39 34.56 47.59
CA TYR A 419 12.65 34.74 49.01
C TYR A 419 14.08 34.30 49.35
N ASN A 420 14.87 35.18 49.97
CA ASN A 420 16.28 34.94 50.32
C ASN A 420 17.12 34.37 49.15
N ALA A 421 16.96 34.96 47.96
CA ALA A 421 17.56 34.55 46.68
C ALA A 421 17.14 33.16 46.14
N ASN A 422 16.30 32.40 46.84
CA ASN A 422 15.65 31.20 46.30
C ASN A 422 14.36 31.60 45.56
N ALA A 423 14.23 31.18 44.30
CA ALA A 423 13.11 31.52 43.42
C ALA A 423 12.23 30.29 43.15
N CYS A 424 10.99 30.34 43.62
CA CYS A 424 10.03 29.24 43.53
C CYS A 424 8.95 29.52 42.47
N PRO A 425 9.03 28.92 41.27
CA PRO A 425 7.99 29.01 40.26
C PRO A 425 6.81 28.10 40.58
N VAL A 426 5.59 28.60 40.37
CA VAL A 426 4.34 27.82 40.39
C VAL A 426 3.46 28.23 39.20
N TYR A 427 2.61 27.32 38.73
CA TYR A 427 1.80 27.49 37.52
C TYR A 427 0.33 27.63 37.86
N SER A 428 -0.36 28.57 37.19
CA SER A 428 -1.83 28.67 37.26
C SER A 428 -2.52 27.44 36.65
N ASN A 429 -3.84 27.38 36.77
CA ASN A 429 -4.65 26.56 35.87
C ASN A 429 -4.41 26.96 34.39
N CYS A 430 -4.73 26.05 33.49
CA CYS A 430 -4.73 26.27 32.05
C CYS A 430 -5.97 27.06 31.60
N LEU A 431 -5.81 27.90 30.59
CA LEU A 431 -6.87 28.45 29.75
C LEU A 431 -6.76 27.92 28.33
N VAL A 432 -7.85 27.98 27.57
CA VAL A 432 -7.85 27.71 26.13
C VAL A 432 -8.68 28.75 25.38
N VAL A 433 -8.11 29.26 24.29
CA VAL A 433 -8.85 29.97 23.24
C VAL A 433 -9.06 28.97 22.11
N ASN A 434 -10.27 28.43 22.00
CA ASN A 434 -10.64 27.58 20.88
C ASN A 434 -10.81 28.46 19.63
N VAL A 435 -10.09 28.13 18.56
CA VAL A 435 -10.34 28.74 17.25
C VAL A 435 -11.31 27.85 16.49
N ASN A 436 -12.51 28.38 16.24
CA ASN A 436 -13.50 27.80 15.36
C ASN A 436 -13.12 28.14 13.91
N ASN A 437 -12.32 27.27 13.29
CA ASN A 437 -11.97 27.41 11.88
C ASN A 437 -13.14 26.95 10.99
N ILE A 438 -13.28 27.55 9.82
CA ILE A 438 -14.20 27.11 8.77
C ILE A 438 -13.59 27.36 7.38
N ILE A 439 -13.70 26.36 6.52
CA ILE A 439 -13.40 26.42 5.10
C ILE A 439 -14.70 26.05 4.38
N ALA A 440 -15.23 26.95 3.56
CA ALA A 440 -16.45 26.70 2.80
C ALA A 440 -16.23 25.66 1.69
N SER A 441 -17.32 25.07 1.19
CA SER A 441 -17.25 24.16 0.03
C SER A 441 -16.71 24.90 -1.20
N GLN A 442 -16.04 24.17 -2.09
CA GLN A 442 -15.93 24.58 -3.49
C GLN A 442 -16.95 23.78 -4.30
N ILE A 443 -17.77 24.51 -5.05
CA ILE A 443 -18.87 23.99 -5.87
C ILE A 443 -18.43 24.04 -7.34
N SER A 444 -18.68 22.97 -8.07
CA SER A 444 -18.54 22.88 -9.52
C SER A 444 -19.89 22.61 -10.18
N GLY A 445 -19.92 22.57 -11.52
CA GLY A 445 -21.17 22.44 -12.26
C GLY A 445 -21.94 23.76 -12.41
N SER A 446 -21.24 24.85 -12.77
CA SER A 446 -21.90 25.88 -13.58
C SER A 446 -22.37 25.24 -14.89
N GLN A 447 -23.58 25.57 -15.35
CA GLN A 447 -24.31 24.84 -16.37
C GLN A 447 -25.02 25.77 -17.35
N ASP A 448 -24.99 25.39 -18.62
CA ASP A 448 -25.77 25.99 -19.70
C ASP A 448 -27.00 25.10 -19.97
N VAL A 449 -28.18 25.52 -19.50
CA VAL A 449 -29.44 24.78 -19.62
C VAL A 449 -30.45 25.48 -20.51
N CYS A 450 -31.42 24.73 -20.99
CA CYS A 450 -32.49 25.23 -21.85
C CYS A 450 -33.87 25.12 -21.18
N SER A 451 -34.53 23.97 -21.28
CA SER A 451 -35.88 23.73 -20.71
C SER A 451 -35.97 22.51 -19.79
N GLU A 452 -34.95 21.67 -19.82
CA GLU A 452 -34.60 20.67 -18.83
C GLU A 452 -34.21 21.33 -17.50
N ASP A 453 -34.44 20.64 -16.38
CA ASP A 453 -33.86 21.03 -15.09
C ASP A 453 -32.33 20.82 -15.13
N PRO A 454 -31.53 21.75 -14.56
CA PRO A 454 -30.10 21.53 -14.37
C PRO A 454 -29.86 20.34 -13.45
N VAL A 455 -28.70 19.71 -13.58
CA VAL A 455 -28.28 18.64 -12.68
C VAL A 455 -27.79 19.22 -11.34
N ALA A 456 -27.96 18.46 -10.27
CA ALA A 456 -27.46 18.78 -8.95
C ALA A 456 -25.99 19.22 -8.95
N PHE A 457 -25.68 20.28 -8.21
CA PHE A 457 -24.32 20.83 -8.15
C PHE A 457 -23.34 19.83 -7.53
N THR A 458 -22.20 19.65 -8.18
CA THR A 458 -21.09 18.84 -7.68
C THR A 458 -20.24 19.64 -6.69
N ILE A 459 -19.65 18.94 -5.72
CA ILE A 459 -18.84 19.54 -4.65
C ILE A 459 -17.40 19.03 -4.81
N ASP A 460 -16.54 19.83 -5.41
CA ASP A 460 -15.12 19.49 -5.65
C ASP A 460 -14.36 19.33 -4.33
N THR A 461 -14.65 20.20 -3.37
CA THR A 461 -14.13 20.08 -1.99
C THR A 461 -15.25 20.36 -1.00
N SER A 462 -15.56 19.37 -0.16
CA SER A 462 -16.51 19.53 0.94
C SER A 462 -16.02 20.55 1.97
N ALA A 463 -16.93 21.39 2.46
CA ALA A 463 -16.63 22.27 3.58
C ALA A 463 -16.10 21.51 4.81
N SER A 464 -15.22 22.16 5.56
CA SER A 464 -14.68 21.64 6.82
C SER A 464 -14.68 22.73 7.90
N GLY A 465 -14.70 22.33 9.17
CA GLY A 465 -14.65 23.28 10.27
C GLY A 465 -14.43 22.59 11.62
N SER A 466 -14.17 23.39 12.65
CA SER A 466 -13.83 22.90 14.00
C SER A 466 -15.04 22.58 14.88
N GLY A 467 -16.24 23.01 14.48
CA GLY A 467 -17.52 22.69 15.13
C GLY A 467 -18.52 22.03 14.18
N THR A 468 -19.77 21.87 14.64
CA THR A 468 -20.85 21.29 13.84
C THR A 468 -21.18 22.19 12.65
N LEU A 469 -21.14 21.64 11.44
CA LEU A 469 -21.49 22.36 10.22
C LEU A 469 -23.00 22.38 9.96
N SER A 470 -23.50 23.52 9.49
CA SER A 470 -24.80 23.69 8.85
C SER A 470 -24.66 24.45 7.53
N TYR A 471 -25.60 24.22 6.62
CA TYR A 471 -25.59 24.79 5.26
C TYR A 471 -26.86 25.60 5.03
N GLN A 472 -26.77 26.65 4.22
CA GLN A 472 -27.91 27.38 3.67
C GLN A 472 -27.55 27.83 2.26
N TRP A 473 -28.23 27.26 1.27
CA TRP A 473 -28.06 27.66 -0.13
C TRP A 473 -28.76 29.00 -0.38
N GLN A 474 -28.13 29.79 -1.25
CA GLN A 474 -28.60 31.12 -1.66
C GLN A 474 -28.58 31.24 -3.17
N LEU A 475 -29.52 32.01 -3.71
CA LEU A 475 -29.53 32.42 -5.11
C LEU A 475 -29.43 33.93 -5.27
N SER A 476 -29.00 34.35 -6.46
CA SER A 476 -29.07 35.72 -6.94
C SER A 476 -29.50 35.71 -8.41
N THR A 477 -30.24 36.73 -8.83
CA THR A 477 -30.72 36.92 -10.22
C THR A 477 -29.96 38.03 -10.94
N THR A 478 -28.91 38.59 -10.33
CA THR A 478 -28.14 39.74 -10.85
C THR A 478 -26.73 39.36 -11.26
N ASN A 479 -25.91 38.87 -10.33
CA ASN A 479 -24.54 38.36 -10.55
C ASN A 479 -23.96 37.77 -9.25
N CYS A 480 -22.77 37.18 -9.31
CA CYS A 480 -22.03 36.61 -8.17
C CYS A 480 -21.69 37.60 -7.02
N SER A 481 -21.90 38.91 -7.17
CA SER A 481 -21.78 39.88 -6.07
C SER A 481 -23.06 40.01 -5.24
N GLY A 482 -24.15 39.36 -5.67
CA GLY A 482 -25.47 39.49 -5.06
C GLY A 482 -26.32 40.65 -5.63
N PRO A 483 -27.41 41.05 -4.95
CA PRO A 483 -27.84 40.58 -3.62
C PRO A 483 -28.24 39.10 -3.61
N TRP A 484 -28.05 38.46 -2.45
CA TRP A 484 -28.27 37.03 -2.23
C TRP A 484 -29.54 36.79 -1.40
N THR A 485 -30.34 35.79 -1.77
CA THR A 485 -31.57 35.39 -1.08
C THR A 485 -31.48 33.92 -0.66
N ASN A 486 -31.80 33.60 0.60
CA ASN A 486 -31.87 32.22 1.08
C ASN A 486 -32.94 31.41 0.34
N ILE A 487 -32.58 30.21 -0.11
CA ILE A 487 -33.51 29.25 -0.71
C ILE A 487 -34.20 28.47 0.42
N PRO A 488 -35.53 28.55 0.59
CA PRO A 488 -36.23 27.91 1.71
C PRO A 488 -36.02 26.38 1.71
N GLY A 489 -35.63 25.83 2.87
CA GLY A 489 -35.43 24.39 3.05
C GLY A 489 -34.13 23.81 2.47
N ALA A 490 -33.38 24.57 1.67
CA ALA A 490 -32.13 24.12 1.06
C ALA A 490 -30.95 24.19 2.07
N VAL A 491 -30.95 23.26 3.04
CA VAL A 491 -29.99 23.20 4.16
C VAL A 491 -29.04 21.99 4.11
N SER A 492 -29.00 21.31 2.96
CA SER A 492 -28.12 20.16 2.69
C SER A 492 -26.73 20.59 2.19
N ALA A 493 -25.74 19.71 2.30
CA ALA A 493 -24.38 19.95 1.78
C ALA A 493 -24.32 19.99 0.24
N THR A 494 -25.26 19.33 -0.44
CA THR A 494 -25.52 19.41 -1.88
C THR A 494 -26.85 20.13 -2.15
N TYR A 495 -27.05 20.60 -3.38
CA TYR A 495 -28.31 21.22 -3.80
C TYR A 495 -28.62 20.89 -5.27
N ASP A 496 -29.91 20.73 -5.55
CA ASP A 496 -30.47 20.40 -6.86
C ASP A 496 -31.24 21.64 -7.35
N PRO A 497 -30.67 22.45 -8.27
CA PRO A 497 -31.29 23.69 -8.74
C PRO A 497 -32.40 23.40 -9.74
N LEU A 498 -33.56 24.04 -9.59
CA LEU A 498 -34.64 23.99 -10.56
C LEU A 498 -34.38 24.95 -11.73
N ASN A 499 -34.90 24.65 -12.93
CA ASN A 499 -34.86 25.61 -14.04
C ASN A 499 -35.80 26.80 -13.75
N THR A 500 -35.22 27.98 -13.57
CA THR A 500 -35.93 29.24 -13.29
C THR A 500 -36.35 29.98 -14.56
N GLY A 501 -35.96 29.51 -15.75
CA GLY A 501 -36.13 30.20 -17.02
C GLY A 501 -35.22 31.42 -17.22
N ALA A 502 -34.29 31.70 -16.31
CA ALA A 502 -33.38 32.85 -16.37
C ALA A 502 -32.00 32.52 -15.79
N THR A 503 -30.95 33.21 -16.24
CA THR A 503 -29.61 33.04 -15.67
C THR A 503 -29.62 33.35 -14.18
N THR A 504 -29.28 32.34 -13.37
CA THR A 504 -29.38 32.37 -11.91
C THR A 504 -28.04 31.95 -11.30
N PHE A 505 -27.56 32.73 -10.34
CA PHE A 505 -26.30 32.55 -9.66
C PHE A 505 -26.56 31.88 -8.31
N TYR A 506 -25.71 30.94 -7.89
CA TYR A 506 -25.88 30.18 -6.66
C TYR A 506 -24.59 30.16 -5.82
N GLN A 507 -24.75 30.15 -4.49
CA GLN A 507 -23.69 29.87 -3.53
C GLN A 507 -24.27 29.12 -2.32
N VAL A 508 -23.42 28.48 -1.51
CA VAL A 508 -23.80 27.98 -0.19
C VAL A 508 -23.08 28.76 0.90
N VAL A 509 -23.84 29.24 1.89
CA VAL A 509 -23.29 29.73 3.15
C VAL A 509 -23.14 28.53 4.07
N VAL A 510 -21.91 28.24 4.48
CA VAL A 510 -21.63 27.20 5.46
C VAL A 510 -21.35 27.88 6.80
N THR A 511 -21.92 27.36 7.89
CA THR A 511 -21.69 27.86 9.25
C THR A 511 -21.18 26.75 10.14
N SER A 512 -20.06 26.98 10.82
CA SER A 512 -19.52 26.07 11.84
C SER A 512 -19.88 26.61 13.21
N THR A 513 -20.53 25.78 14.04
CA THR A 513 -20.90 26.14 15.41
C THR A 513 -20.05 25.35 16.42
N LEU A 514 -19.17 26.04 17.13
CA LEU A 514 -18.31 25.47 18.19
C LEU A 514 -18.57 26.22 19.50
N ASN A 515 -18.92 25.52 20.57
CA ASN A 515 -19.21 26.10 21.89
C ASN A 515 -20.24 27.26 21.88
N GLY A 516 -21.18 27.24 20.93
CA GLY A 516 -22.18 28.31 20.73
C GLY A 516 -21.70 29.50 19.90
N VAL A 517 -20.43 29.57 19.52
CA VAL A 517 -19.88 30.59 18.62
C VAL A 517 -20.03 30.11 17.18
N GLN A 518 -20.69 30.93 16.35
CA GLN A 518 -20.98 30.62 14.95
C GLN A 518 -20.03 31.39 14.04
N CYS A 519 -19.38 30.68 13.12
CA CYS A 519 -18.45 31.24 12.14
C CYS A 519 -18.89 30.80 10.76
N ALA A 520 -19.16 31.75 9.86
CA ALA A 520 -19.71 31.49 8.54
C ALA A 520 -18.69 31.81 7.43
N ALA A 521 -18.74 31.02 6.35
CA ALA A 521 -17.98 31.25 5.13
C ALA A 521 -18.84 30.89 3.92
N ASN A 522 -18.72 31.67 2.85
CA ASN A 522 -19.42 31.43 1.59
C ASN A 522 -18.54 30.60 0.66
N SER A 523 -19.15 29.73 -0.14
CA SER A 523 -18.49 29.06 -1.27
C SER A 523 -18.07 30.04 -2.36
N ASN A 524 -17.42 29.54 -3.41
CA ASN A 524 -17.47 30.21 -4.70
C ASN A 524 -18.90 30.31 -5.23
N CYS A 525 -19.10 31.20 -6.21
CA CYS A 525 -20.32 31.29 -6.99
C CYS A 525 -20.30 30.25 -8.13
N VAL A 526 -21.46 29.65 -8.43
CA VAL A 526 -21.72 28.89 -9.66
C VAL A 526 -22.93 29.47 -10.39
N ILE A 527 -23.04 29.20 -11.69
CA ILE A 527 -24.02 29.85 -12.58
C ILE A 527 -24.83 28.80 -13.32
N VAL A 528 -26.16 28.90 -13.26
CA VAL A 528 -27.08 28.24 -14.19
C VAL A 528 -27.48 29.27 -15.23
N ASN A 529 -26.95 29.18 -16.44
CA ASN A 529 -27.32 30.04 -17.56
C ASN A 529 -28.56 29.48 -18.26
N ASN A 530 -29.49 30.36 -18.65
CA ASN A 530 -30.48 30.00 -19.68
C ASN A 530 -29.85 30.26 -21.06
N SER A 531 -29.46 29.18 -21.75
CA SER A 531 -28.86 29.21 -23.09
C SER A 531 -29.89 29.17 -24.23
N THR A 532 -31.18 29.31 -23.93
CA THR A 532 -32.25 29.41 -24.93
C THR A 532 -32.10 30.67 -25.81
N LYS A 533 -32.22 30.49 -27.12
CA LYS A 533 -32.29 31.56 -28.13
C LYS A 533 -33.62 31.48 -28.86
N THR A 534 -34.54 32.39 -28.52
CA THR A 534 -35.83 32.49 -29.21
C THR A 534 -35.71 33.46 -30.37
N TRP A 535 -36.11 33.05 -31.57
CA TRP A 535 -36.19 33.93 -32.72
C TRP A 535 -37.32 34.96 -32.55
N ASN A 536 -37.04 36.21 -32.90
CA ASN A 536 -37.98 37.33 -32.82
C ASN A 536 -38.18 38.08 -34.16
N GLY A 537 -37.27 37.92 -35.13
CA GLY A 537 -37.37 38.50 -36.48
C GLY A 537 -37.44 40.04 -36.55
N SER A 538 -36.98 40.75 -35.51
CA SER A 538 -37.23 42.20 -35.34
C SER A 538 -36.53 43.12 -36.36
N ILE A 539 -35.55 42.61 -37.11
CA ILE A 539 -34.78 43.40 -38.10
C ILE A 539 -35.04 42.88 -39.52
N ASN A 540 -34.93 41.57 -39.73
CA ASN A 540 -35.10 40.91 -41.03
C ASN A 540 -35.32 39.39 -40.83
N ASN A 541 -35.30 38.62 -41.92
CA ASN A 541 -35.39 37.15 -41.92
C ASN A 541 -34.04 36.42 -41.78
N ALA A 542 -32.90 37.09 -41.82
CA ALA A 542 -31.59 36.42 -41.91
C ALA A 542 -31.11 35.87 -40.55
N TRP A 543 -30.85 34.56 -40.48
CA TRP A 543 -30.43 33.86 -39.25
C TRP A 543 -29.22 34.51 -38.56
N ASN A 544 -28.24 34.97 -39.35
CA ASN A 544 -26.99 35.56 -38.87
C ASN A 544 -27.11 37.01 -38.35
N THR A 545 -28.30 37.62 -38.38
CA THR A 545 -28.53 38.96 -37.84
C THR A 545 -28.79 38.87 -36.33
N ALA A 546 -27.78 39.21 -35.52
CA ALA A 546 -27.78 39.08 -34.06
C ALA A 546 -28.99 39.69 -33.32
N GLY A 547 -29.60 40.76 -33.87
CA GLY A 547 -30.77 41.42 -33.29
C GLY A 547 -32.10 40.69 -33.49
N ASN A 548 -32.17 39.70 -34.39
CA ASN A 548 -33.35 38.85 -34.57
C ASN A 548 -33.53 37.79 -33.47
N TRP A 549 -32.65 37.79 -32.46
CA TRP A 549 -32.61 36.78 -31.39
C TRP A 549 -32.85 37.39 -30.02
N THR A 550 -33.58 36.67 -29.17
CA THR A 550 -33.79 36.98 -27.76
C THR A 550 -33.24 35.84 -26.89
N PRO A 551 -32.23 36.08 -26.03
CA PRO A 551 -31.41 37.30 -25.92
C PRO A 551 -30.58 37.58 -27.18
N ASN A 552 -30.16 38.83 -27.37
CA ASN A 552 -29.38 39.28 -28.55
C ASN A 552 -28.12 38.43 -28.78
N GLY A 553 -27.75 38.23 -30.05
CA GLY A 553 -26.60 37.43 -30.48
C GLY A 553 -27.05 36.16 -31.21
N VAL A 554 -26.38 35.82 -32.32
CA VAL A 554 -26.67 34.63 -33.14
C VAL A 554 -26.47 33.35 -32.33
N PRO A 555 -27.31 32.31 -32.49
CA PRO A 555 -27.12 31.01 -31.86
C PRO A 555 -25.79 30.35 -32.24
N THR A 556 -25.22 29.69 -31.24
CA THR A 556 -24.05 28.81 -31.35
C THR A 556 -24.46 27.39 -30.99
N ILE A 557 -23.53 26.43 -31.08
CA ILE A 557 -23.81 25.01 -30.82
C ILE A 557 -24.34 24.74 -29.40
N VAL A 558 -24.06 25.60 -28.41
CA VAL A 558 -24.58 25.46 -27.03
C VAL A 558 -25.99 26.03 -26.82
N ASN A 559 -26.57 26.72 -27.81
CA ASN A 559 -27.86 27.41 -27.64
C ASN A 559 -29.05 26.58 -28.13
N CYS A 560 -30.04 26.33 -27.28
CA CYS A 560 -31.31 25.75 -27.74
C CYS A 560 -32.13 26.80 -28.48
N VAL A 561 -32.36 26.57 -29.77
CA VAL A 561 -33.07 27.48 -30.66
C VAL A 561 -34.57 27.19 -30.61
N ILE A 562 -35.36 28.24 -30.33
CA ILE A 562 -36.83 28.20 -30.44
C ILE A 562 -37.26 29.11 -31.59
N ILE A 563 -38.01 28.54 -32.54
CA ILE A 563 -38.63 29.26 -33.66
C ILE A 563 -40.14 29.36 -33.42
N PRO A 564 -40.65 30.48 -32.88
CA PRO A 564 -42.07 30.73 -32.70
C PRO A 564 -42.75 31.20 -34.01
N ASN A 565 -44.09 31.27 -33.99
CA ASN A 565 -44.87 31.97 -35.00
C ASN A 565 -44.59 33.49 -34.91
N VAL A 566 -44.03 34.06 -35.98
CA VAL A 566 -43.68 35.48 -36.11
C VAL A 566 -43.97 35.99 -37.52
N PHE A 567 -43.88 37.31 -37.73
CA PHE A 567 -44.11 37.90 -39.06
C PHE A 567 -42.94 37.69 -40.04
N ALA A 568 -41.71 37.57 -39.54
CA ALA A 568 -40.51 37.38 -40.35
C ALA A 568 -39.85 36.06 -39.94
N ASP A 569 -40.15 34.99 -40.69
CA ASP A 569 -39.58 33.66 -40.46
C ASP A 569 -38.05 33.64 -40.68
N PRO A 570 -37.29 32.88 -39.88
CA PRO A 570 -35.86 32.69 -40.08
C PRO A 570 -35.53 31.95 -41.39
N VAL A 571 -34.55 32.51 -42.11
CA VAL A 571 -33.91 31.91 -43.28
C VAL A 571 -32.42 31.75 -42.98
N ILE A 572 -31.95 30.51 -43.07
CA ILE A 572 -30.52 30.16 -43.08
C ILE A 572 -30.08 30.17 -44.54
N GLY A 573 -29.55 31.31 -44.97
CA GLY A 573 -29.16 31.57 -46.35
C GLY A 573 -27.84 32.32 -46.46
N GLY A 574 -27.25 32.26 -47.65
CA GLY A 574 -25.89 32.71 -47.96
C GLY A 574 -25.22 31.75 -48.92
N SER A 575 -23.92 31.92 -49.15
CA SER A 575 -23.07 30.94 -49.85
C SER A 575 -22.44 30.03 -48.81
N SER A 576 -22.88 28.77 -48.75
CA SER A 576 -22.35 27.73 -47.84
C SER A 576 -22.31 28.12 -46.35
N PHE A 577 -23.26 28.95 -45.90
CA PHE A 577 -23.36 29.34 -44.50
C PHE A 577 -23.82 28.16 -43.64
N THR A 578 -23.25 28.05 -42.44
CA THR A 578 -23.59 27.02 -41.45
C THR A 578 -24.16 27.66 -40.18
N ALA A 579 -25.41 27.34 -39.89
CA ALA A 579 -26.08 27.66 -38.63
C ALA A 579 -25.82 26.56 -37.57
N TYR A 580 -25.92 26.93 -36.29
CA TYR A 580 -25.69 26.03 -35.16
C TYR A 580 -26.82 26.13 -34.13
N ALA A 581 -27.17 25.01 -33.50
CA ALA A 581 -28.07 24.96 -32.34
C ALA A 581 -27.76 23.74 -31.47
N ARG A 582 -28.05 23.82 -30.17
CA ARG A 582 -27.97 22.66 -29.26
C ARG A 582 -29.14 21.72 -29.48
N ASN A 583 -30.34 22.26 -29.34
CA ASN A 583 -31.59 21.65 -29.76
C ASN A 583 -32.32 22.65 -30.66
N LEU A 584 -33.08 22.16 -31.63
CA LEU A 584 -33.88 23.00 -32.53
C LEU A 584 -35.37 22.70 -32.34
N LYS A 585 -36.14 23.70 -31.91
CA LYS A 585 -37.58 23.57 -31.66
C LYS A 585 -38.39 24.56 -32.48
N VAL A 586 -39.06 24.07 -33.52
CA VAL A 586 -40.03 24.85 -34.31
C VAL A 586 -41.41 24.66 -33.69
N LEU A 587 -42.07 25.76 -33.32
CA LEU A 587 -43.38 25.76 -32.65
C LEU A 587 -44.55 25.73 -33.67
N ASN A 588 -45.76 25.50 -33.19
CA ASN A 588 -46.98 25.62 -34.00
C ASN A 588 -47.06 27.01 -34.65
N GLY A 589 -47.23 27.04 -35.98
CA GLY A 589 -47.23 28.26 -36.79
C GLY A 589 -45.87 28.96 -36.94
N GLY A 590 -44.80 28.46 -36.29
CA GLY A 590 -43.43 28.89 -36.55
C GLY A 590 -42.86 28.16 -37.76
N ARG A 591 -41.98 28.83 -38.50
CA ARG A 591 -41.39 28.28 -39.73
C ARG A 591 -39.88 28.51 -39.80
N LEU A 592 -39.14 27.58 -40.39
CA LEU A 592 -37.70 27.69 -40.68
C LEU A 592 -37.41 27.22 -42.10
N ASP A 593 -36.61 27.97 -42.85
CA ASP A 593 -36.05 27.54 -44.14
C ASP A 593 -34.51 27.52 -44.08
N VAL A 594 -33.91 26.41 -44.52
CA VAL A 594 -32.48 26.33 -44.87
C VAL A 594 -32.38 26.35 -46.39
N ASP A 595 -31.90 27.46 -46.95
CA ASP A 595 -31.79 27.67 -48.39
C ASP A 595 -30.64 26.85 -49.01
N THR A 596 -30.68 26.72 -50.35
CA THR A 596 -29.77 25.85 -51.11
C THR A 596 -28.30 26.01 -50.71
N SER A 597 -27.60 24.87 -50.61
CA SER A 597 -26.18 24.77 -50.25
C SER A 597 -25.82 25.23 -48.83
N ASN A 598 -26.77 25.67 -48.00
CA ASN A 598 -26.53 26.04 -46.61
C ASN A 598 -26.78 24.85 -45.65
N THR A 599 -26.19 24.91 -44.46
CA THR A 599 -26.28 23.85 -43.44
C THR A 599 -26.87 24.38 -42.14
N ILE A 600 -27.62 23.54 -41.42
CA ILE A 600 -27.77 23.64 -39.97
C ILE A 600 -27.17 22.42 -39.29
N VAL A 601 -26.30 22.67 -38.31
CA VAL A 601 -25.77 21.66 -37.39
C VAL A 601 -26.57 21.76 -36.08
N VAL A 602 -27.16 20.65 -35.66
CA VAL A 602 -27.85 20.54 -34.36
C VAL A 602 -27.10 19.53 -33.49
N GLU A 603 -26.67 19.91 -32.29
CA GLU A 603 -25.93 19.02 -31.39
C GLU A 603 -26.78 17.79 -31.04
N ASN A 604 -27.97 18.02 -30.48
CA ASN A 604 -28.92 17.04 -30.00
C ASN A 604 -30.14 16.94 -30.96
N ALA A 605 -31.34 17.28 -30.51
CA ALA A 605 -32.60 16.93 -31.18
C ALA A 605 -33.22 18.07 -32.01
N VAL A 606 -33.89 17.68 -33.09
CA VAL A 606 -34.86 18.50 -33.84
C VAL A 606 -36.28 18.13 -33.41
N THR A 607 -37.07 19.12 -33.00
CA THR A 607 -38.48 19.01 -32.66
C THR A 607 -39.32 19.99 -33.49
N VAL A 608 -40.17 19.48 -34.37
CA VAL A 608 -41.19 20.28 -35.06
C VAL A 608 -42.55 20.01 -34.41
N VAL A 609 -43.08 20.97 -33.65
CA VAL A 609 -44.42 20.86 -33.06
C VAL A 609 -45.46 20.81 -34.18
N SER A 610 -46.53 20.01 -34.02
CA SER A 610 -47.59 19.88 -35.02
C SER A 610 -48.12 21.25 -35.47
N GLY A 611 -48.11 21.50 -36.79
CA GLY A 611 -48.46 22.77 -37.41
C GLY A 611 -47.33 23.82 -37.46
N GLY A 612 -46.12 23.49 -37.04
CA GLY A 612 -44.90 24.22 -37.42
C GLY A 612 -44.30 23.66 -38.73
N ASP A 613 -43.44 24.43 -39.38
CA ASP A 613 -42.88 24.11 -40.70
C ASP A 613 -41.34 24.20 -40.72
N PHE A 614 -40.64 23.12 -41.07
CA PHE A 614 -39.18 23.15 -41.27
C PHE A 614 -38.85 22.63 -42.67
N PHE A 615 -38.38 23.54 -43.53
CA PHE A 615 -37.96 23.27 -44.90
C PHE A 615 -36.43 23.17 -45.01
N ILE A 616 -35.95 22.05 -45.53
CA ILE A 616 -34.58 21.85 -45.97
C ILE A 616 -34.64 21.87 -47.50
N ARG A 617 -34.18 22.96 -48.13
CA ARG A 617 -34.28 23.13 -49.58
C ARG A 617 -33.31 22.18 -50.31
N ASN A 618 -33.41 22.10 -51.63
CA ASN A 618 -32.48 21.29 -52.42
C ASN A 618 -31.03 21.71 -52.14
N ASN A 619 -30.11 20.75 -52.04
CA ASN A 619 -28.69 20.92 -51.70
C ASN A 619 -28.40 21.45 -50.29
N ALA A 620 -29.41 21.77 -49.46
CA ALA A 620 -29.22 22.12 -48.05
C ALA A 620 -28.99 20.87 -47.16
N SER A 621 -28.42 21.05 -45.97
CA SER A 621 -28.13 19.97 -45.01
C SER A 621 -28.69 20.23 -43.62
N LEU A 622 -29.29 19.21 -43.02
CA LEU A 622 -29.44 19.06 -41.56
C LEU A 622 -28.40 18.03 -41.08
N VAL A 623 -27.36 18.49 -40.42
CA VAL A 623 -26.35 17.66 -39.74
C VAL A 623 -26.73 17.55 -38.27
N GLN A 624 -26.56 16.37 -37.69
CA GLN A 624 -26.73 16.12 -36.26
C GLN A 624 -25.53 15.39 -35.69
N ILE A 625 -25.20 15.66 -34.43
CA ILE A 625 -24.00 15.15 -33.75
C ILE A 625 -24.37 13.97 -32.87
N ASP A 626 -25.15 14.20 -31.80
CA ASP A 626 -25.56 13.17 -30.85
C ASP A 626 -26.71 12.30 -31.37
N ASP A 627 -26.76 11.02 -30.98
CA ASP A 627 -27.78 10.02 -31.36
C ASP A 627 -29.17 10.25 -30.68
N VAL A 628 -29.59 11.51 -30.51
CA VAL A 628 -30.85 11.86 -29.81
C VAL A 628 -32.07 11.80 -30.77
N PRO A 629 -33.17 11.13 -30.41
CA PRO A 629 -34.35 11.03 -31.27
C PRO A 629 -34.99 12.38 -31.65
N ASN A 630 -35.30 12.53 -32.92
CA ASN A 630 -36.07 13.66 -33.45
C ASN A 630 -37.59 13.48 -33.24
N ALA A 631 -38.33 14.59 -33.26
CA ALA A 631 -39.79 14.60 -33.14
C ALA A 631 -40.46 15.54 -34.16
N GLY A 632 -41.62 15.14 -34.67
CA GLY A 632 -42.37 15.90 -35.68
C GLY A 632 -41.82 15.75 -37.09
N SER A 633 -42.38 16.50 -38.04
CA SER A 633 -42.09 16.36 -39.47
C SER A 633 -41.30 17.54 -40.02
N VAL A 634 -40.28 17.27 -40.84
CA VAL A 634 -39.63 18.25 -41.73
C VAL A 634 -40.04 18.01 -43.18
N LYS A 635 -39.68 18.93 -44.07
CA LYS A 635 -39.87 18.84 -45.53
C LYS A 635 -38.50 19.00 -46.20
N MET A 636 -37.96 17.96 -46.82
CA MET A 636 -36.68 18.01 -47.53
C MET A 636 -36.87 17.88 -49.03
N ASN A 637 -36.47 18.91 -49.79
CA ASN A 637 -36.57 18.91 -51.25
C ASN A 637 -35.37 18.24 -51.90
N ARG A 638 -35.63 17.45 -52.95
CA ARG A 638 -34.60 16.90 -53.85
C ARG A 638 -34.99 17.08 -55.30
N ILE A 639 -34.07 17.61 -56.10
CA ILE A 639 -34.28 17.89 -57.52
C ILE A 639 -33.31 17.02 -58.33
N THR A 640 -33.87 16.14 -59.15
CA THR A 640 -33.09 15.34 -60.12
C THR A 640 -32.76 16.17 -61.35
N GLN A 641 -31.90 15.67 -62.24
CA GLN A 641 -31.80 16.22 -63.59
C GLN A 641 -33.10 16.11 -64.38
N PRO A 642 -33.18 16.91 -65.47
CA PRO A 642 -33.91 16.54 -66.66
C PRO A 642 -33.92 15.03 -66.93
N MET A 643 -35.09 14.43 -66.74
CA MET A 643 -35.37 13.02 -67.03
C MET A 643 -36.58 12.89 -67.97
N TYR A 644 -36.70 11.76 -68.65
CA TYR A 644 -37.87 11.37 -69.44
C TYR A 644 -38.45 10.05 -68.94
N ARG A 645 -39.60 9.62 -69.46
CA ARG A 645 -40.47 8.56 -68.89
C ARG A 645 -39.78 7.21 -68.64
N TYR A 646 -38.65 6.94 -69.28
CA TYR A 646 -37.93 5.66 -69.15
C TYR A 646 -36.70 5.73 -68.25
N ASP A 647 -36.41 6.86 -67.61
CA ASP A 647 -35.37 6.96 -66.60
C ASP A 647 -35.88 6.48 -65.25
N TYR A 648 -34.99 5.90 -64.44
CA TYR A 648 -35.20 5.72 -63.00
C TYR A 648 -34.44 6.78 -62.21
N THR A 649 -34.82 7.04 -60.96
CA THR A 649 -33.93 7.62 -59.94
C THR A 649 -33.74 6.66 -58.79
N TYR A 650 -32.51 6.61 -58.26
CA TYR A 650 -32.13 5.76 -57.13
C TYR A 650 -32.29 6.56 -55.84
N TRP A 651 -33.19 6.09 -54.99
CA TRP A 651 -33.62 6.79 -53.79
C TRP A 651 -33.38 5.95 -52.54
N ASN A 652 -33.21 6.64 -51.43
CA ASN A 652 -33.27 6.12 -50.08
C ASN A 652 -34.01 7.15 -49.19
N SER A 653 -34.44 6.77 -47.98
CA SER A 653 -35.20 7.67 -47.12
C SER A 653 -34.29 8.46 -46.17
N PRO A 654 -34.17 9.79 -46.30
CA PRO A 654 -33.59 10.65 -45.26
C PRO A 654 -34.49 10.79 -44.01
N MET A 655 -35.68 10.16 -44.04
CA MET A 655 -36.69 10.18 -42.98
C MET A 655 -36.83 8.81 -42.30
N MET A 656 -37.20 8.84 -41.02
CA MET A 656 -37.55 7.66 -40.23
C MET A 656 -38.71 6.90 -40.87
N MET A 657 -38.71 5.57 -40.73
CA MET A 657 -39.80 4.74 -41.21
C MET A 657 -41.10 5.11 -40.49
N GLY A 658 -42.09 5.60 -41.25
CA GLY A 658 -43.33 6.19 -40.72
C GLY A 658 -44.50 5.98 -41.68
N THR A 659 -45.18 7.05 -42.07
CA THR A 659 -46.31 6.99 -43.02
C THR A 659 -45.95 7.37 -44.45
N TYR A 660 -44.71 7.82 -44.71
CA TYR A 660 -44.28 8.29 -46.04
C TYR A 660 -43.98 7.12 -46.99
N THR A 661 -44.72 7.05 -48.10
CA THR A 661 -44.68 5.94 -49.06
C THR A 661 -43.90 6.26 -50.33
N LEU A 662 -43.58 5.22 -51.10
CA LEU A 662 -43.01 5.37 -52.45
C LEU A 662 -43.90 6.21 -53.37
N SER A 663 -45.23 6.14 -53.20
CA SER A 663 -46.20 6.95 -53.91
C SER A 663 -46.27 8.40 -53.40
N ASP A 664 -45.84 8.71 -52.17
CA ASP A 664 -45.70 10.11 -51.73
C ASP A 664 -44.43 10.73 -52.34
N LEU A 665 -43.39 9.93 -52.57
CA LEU A 665 -42.17 10.37 -53.25
C LEU A 665 -42.35 10.56 -54.76
N SER A 666 -43.25 9.83 -55.42
CA SER A 666 -43.49 10.01 -56.87
C SER A 666 -44.92 9.67 -57.32
N PRO A 667 -45.96 10.43 -56.90
CA PRO A 667 -47.38 10.05 -57.06
C PRO A 667 -47.88 9.91 -58.51
N ASN A 668 -47.12 10.38 -59.49
CA ASN A 668 -47.44 10.28 -60.91
C ASN A 668 -46.69 9.14 -61.62
N THR A 669 -45.90 8.33 -60.91
CA THR A 669 -45.20 7.17 -61.47
C THR A 669 -46.09 5.93 -61.47
N LEU A 670 -46.05 5.20 -62.58
CA LEU A 670 -46.90 4.03 -62.82
C LEU A 670 -46.72 2.96 -61.73
N PHE A 671 -47.82 2.36 -61.29
CA PHE A 671 -47.89 1.52 -60.08
C PHE A 671 -46.90 0.34 -60.05
N ASP A 672 -46.47 -0.16 -61.20
CA ASP A 672 -45.56 -1.29 -61.37
C ASP A 672 -44.12 -0.84 -61.73
N LYS A 673 -43.74 0.39 -61.36
CA LYS A 673 -42.43 1.01 -61.66
C LYS A 673 -41.68 1.56 -60.45
N TYR A 674 -41.90 0.91 -59.31
CA TYR A 674 -41.14 1.06 -58.07
C TYR A 674 -40.47 -0.29 -57.77
N PHE A 675 -39.17 -0.30 -57.51
CA PHE A 675 -38.45 -1.53 -57.20
C PHE A 675 -37.43 -1.35 -56.09
N SER A 676 -37.05 -2.44 -55.43
CA SER A 676 -35.83 -2.57 -54.63
C SER A 676 -34.98 -3.71 -55.17
N TRP A 677 -33.74 -3.86 -54.70
CA TRP A 677 -32.86 -4.96 -55.10
C TRP A 677 -32.83 -6.06 -54.03
N ILE A 678 -32.86 -7.31 -54.45
CA ILE A 678 -32.67 -8.49 -53.60
C ILE A 678 -31.40 -9.24 -54.06
N PRO A 679 -30.33 -9.30 -53.25
CA PRO A 679 -29.22 -10.23 -53.45
C PRO A 679 -29.68 -11.66 -53.13
N THR A 680 -29.35 -12.63 -53.98
CA THR A 680 -29.89 -14.00 -53.86
C THR A 680 -28.97 -14.92 -53.08
N VAL A 681 -29.38 -15.24 -51.85
CA VAL A 681 -28.60 -16.08 -50.90
C VAL A 681 -28.63 -17.58 -51.21
N SER A 682 -29.39 -18.04 -52.21
CA SER A 682 -29.64 -19.47 -52.47
C SER A 682 -29.08 -19.98 -53.80
N GLY A 683 -27.87 -19.52 -54.18
CA GLY A 683 -27.17 -20.03 -55.37
C GLY A 683 -27.78 -19.63 -56.72
N GLY A 684 -28.49 -18.49 -56.75
CA GLY A 684 -28.94 -17.83 -57.97
C GLY A 684 -28.40 -16.40 -58.01
N MET A 685 -28.58 -15.71 -59.14
CA MET A 685 -28.23 -14.30 -59.26
C MET A 685 -29.23 -13.41 -58.51
N GLY A 686 -28.88 -12.15 -58.21
CA GLY A 686 -29.80 -11.17 -57.58
C GLY A 686 -31.03 -10.85 -58.43
N ASN A 687 -31.93 -9.96 -57.99
CA ASN A 687 -33.05 -9.51 -58.81
C ASN A 687 -33.64 -8.15 -58.40
N TRP A 688 -34.34 -7.50 -59.33
CA TRP A 688 -35.26 -6.40 -59.06
C TRP A 688 -36.58 -6.94 -58.50
N PHE A 689 -36.94 -6.50 -57.31
CA PHE A 689 -38.21 -6.82 -56.65
C PHE A 689 -39.19 -5.66 -56.81
N GLY A 690 -40.39 -5.92 -57.35
CA GLY A 690 -41.44 -4.90 -57.49
C GLY A 690 -42.05 -4.53 -56.15
N GLU A 691 -41.87 -3.28 -55.73
CA GLU A 691 -42.41 -2.75 -54.48
C GLU A 691 -43.80 -2.14 -54.71
N SER A 692 -44.70 -2.23 -53.71
CA SER A 692 -46.00 -1.56 -53.81
C SER A 692 -45.82 -0.04 -53.74
N PRO A 693 -46.56 0.78 -54.51
CA PRO A 693 -46.54 2.25 -54.35
C PRO A 693 -46.91 2.68 -52.93
N SER A 694 -47.79 1.93 -52.26
CA SER A 694 -48.20 2.16 -50.87
C SER A 694 -47.21 1.64 -49.81
N ALA A 695 -46.08 1.05 -50.22
CA ALA A 695 -45.05 0.65 -49.26
C ALA A 695 -44.37 1.89 -48.66
N VAL A 696 -44.26 1.89 -47.34
CA VAL A 696 -43.49 2.90 -46.59
C VAL A 696 -42.02 2.83 -47.02
N MET A 697 -41.41 3.98 -47.29
CA MET A 697 -39.98 4.04 -47.61
C MET A 697 -39.15 3.68 -46.37
N ASN A 698 -38.42 2.57 -46.46
CA ASN A 698 -37.54 2.11 -45.39
C ASN A 698 -36.14 2.74 -45.57
N PRO A 699 -35.59 3.47 -44.60
CA PRO A 699 -34.21 3.98 -44.68
C PRO A 699 -33.15 2.87 -44.77
N ALA A 700 -33.47 1.63 -44.35
CA ALA A 700 -32.62 0.46 -44.52
C ALA A 700 -32.82 -0.28 -45.88
N LYS A 701 -33.29 0.43 -46.92
CA LYS A 701 -33.39 -0.07 -48.31
C LYS A 701 -33.05 1.02 -49.32
N GLY A 702 -32.27 0.70 -50.35
CA GLY A 702 -32.25 1.50 -51.57
C GLY A 702 -33.38 1.08 -52.52
N TYR A 703 -33.93 2.05 -53.24
CA TYR A 703 -35.07 1.90 -54.16
C TYR A 703 -34.75 2.50 -55.53
N ILE A 704 -35.42 2.03 -56.57
CA ILE A 704 -35.41 2.64 -57.89
C ILE A 704 -36.85 2.96 -58.30
N ILE A 705 -37.10 4.21 -58.68
CA ILE A 705 -38.45 4.71 -59.04
C ILE A 705 -38.37 5.35 -60.41
N ARG A 706 -39.23 4.92 -61.34
CA ARG A 706 -39.23 5.49 -62.70
C ARG A 706 -39.74 6.92 -62.71
N ALA A 707 -39.35 7.70 -63.70
CA ALA A 707 -39.90 9.01 -63.98
C ALA A 707 -41.44 8.96 -64.13
N PRO A 708 -42.16 10.05 -63.77
CA PRO A 708 -43.60 10.11 -63.86
C PRO A 708 -44.16 9.73 -65.24
N GLN A 709 -45.31 9.04 -65.24
CA GLN A 709 -45.97 8.55 -66.45
C GLN A 709 -46.43 9.68 -67.39
N THR A 710 -46.52 10.91 -66.88
CA THR A 710 -46.79 12.14 -67.65
C THR A 710 -45.60 12.65 -68.46
N TYR A 711 -44.37 12.20 -68.18
CA TYR A 711 -43.15 12.70 -68.84
C TYR A 711 -43.06 12.17 -70.28
N SER A 712 -42.20 12.77 -71.11
CA SER A 712 -42.06 12.39 -72.54
C SER A 712 -41.51 10.97 -72.71
N THR A 713 -41.86 10.28 -73.80
CA THR A 713 -41.17 9.07 -74.28
C THR A 713 -40.07 9.36 -75.30
N ASN A 714 -39.94 10.61 -75.75
CA ASN A 714 -38.83 11.05 -76.58
C ASN A 714 -37.64 11.43 -75.67
N PRO A 715 -36.46 10.77 -75.79
CA PRO A 715 -35.28 11.08 -74.96
C PRO A 715 -34.75 12.50 -75.14
N ALA A 716 -35.06 13.18 -76.24
CA ALA A 716 -34.69 14.59 -76.45
C ALA A 716 -35.60 15.59 -75.69
N LEU A 717 -36.58 15.12 -74.89
CA LEU A 717 -37.53 15.95 -74.16
C LEU A 717 -37.56 15.55 -72.67
N THR A 718 -36.52 15.95 -71.96
CA THR A 718 -36.30 15.69 -70.54
C THR A 718 -36.71 16.88 -69.66
N GLN A 719 -37.12 16.64 -68.40
CA GLN A 719 -37.48 17.68 -67.43
C GLN A 719 -37.21 17.23 -65.98
N PRO A 720 -36.80 18.13 -65.06
CA PRO A 720 -36.34 17.74 -63.73
C PRO A 720 -37.49 17.31 -62.81
N TYR A 721 -37.28 16.23 -62.04
CA TYR A 721 -38.23 15.79 -61.03
C TYR A 721 -37.89 16.38 -59.66
N ALA A 722 -38.86 17.08 -59.05
CA ALA A 722 -38.75 17.66 -57.72
C ALA A 722 -39.47 16.78 -56.68
N ALA A 723 -38.71 15.92 -56.02
CA ALA A 723 -39.12 15.18 -54.84
C ALA A 723 -39.24 16.10 -53.61
N THR A 724 -40.15 15.76 -52.70
CA THR A 724 -40.21 16.35 -51.35
C THR A 724 -40.43 15.24 -50.32
N PHE A 725 -39.38 14.87 -49.60
CA PHE A 725 -39.46 13.94 -48.47
C PHE A 725 -40.18 14.64 -47.30
N VAL A 726 -41.16 13.97 -46.69
CA VAL A 726 -41.92 14.51 -45.56
C VAL A 726 -41.99 13.47 -44.45
N GLY A 727 -41.40 13.78 -43.29
CA GLY A 727 -41.39 12.90 -42.13
C GLY A 727 -40.43 13.37 -41.04
N THR A 728 -40.28 12.56 -39.99
CA THR A 728 -39.24 12.79 -38.97
C THR A 728 -37.86 12.55 -39.58
N PRO A 729 -36.93 13.51 -39.52
CA PRO A 729 -35.59 13.32 -40.08
C PRO A 729 -34.82 12.25 -39.31
N ASN A 730 -34.08 11.40 -40.01
CA ASN A 730 -33.28 10.35 -39.40
C ASN A 730 -32.13 10.92 -38.55
N ASN A 731 -32.02 10.45 -37.32
CA ASN A 731 -30.87 10.71 -36.45
C ASN A 731 -30.33 9.43 -35.79
N GLY A 732 -29.04 9.48 -35.49
CA GLY A 732 -28.29 8.41 -34.86
C GLY A 732 -27.98 7.23 -35.77
N THR A 733 -27.44 6.18 -35.17
CA THR A 733 -26.88 5.01 -35.83
C THR A 733 -27.94 4.22 -36.62
N ILE A 734 -27.76 4.08 -37.94
CA ILE A 734 -28.67 3.34 -38.83
C ILE A 734 -27.97 2.11 -39.40
N SER A 735 -28.62 0.95 -39.26
CA SER A 735 -28.12 -0.36 -39.71
C SER A 735 -28.88 -0.83 -40.95
N ILE A 736 -28.17 -0.98 -42.06
CA ILE A 736 -28.70 -1.43 -43.36
C ILE A 736 -28.22 -2.86 -43.65
N PRO A 737 -29.11 -3.87 -43.75
CA PRO A 737 -28.72 -5.25 -44.01
C PRO A 737 -27.91 -5.41 -45.31
N ILE A 738 -26.84 -6.20 -45.24
CA ILE A 738 -26.02 -6.60 -46.38
C ILE A 738 -26.15 -8.12 -46.53
N SER A 739 -26.48 -8.58 -47.73
CA SER A 739 -26.57 -10.02 -48.06
C SER A 739 -25.57 -10.36 -49.17
N VAL A 740 -24.92 -11.52 -49.04
CA VAL A 740 -23.96 -12.04 -50.01
C VAL A 740 -24.41 -13.42 -50.47
N GLY A 741 -24.52 -13.60 -51.78
CA GLY A 741 -24.84 -14.89 -52.39
C GLY A 741 -23.70 -15.90 -52.33
N VAL A 742 -24.03 -17.14 -52.70
CA VAL A 742 -23.19 -18.34 -52.48
C VAL A 742 -22.62 -18.89 -53.79
N LEU A 743 -22.75 -18.16 -54.91
CA LEU A 743 -22.13 -18.60 -56.16
C LEU A 743 -20.60 -18.42 -56.13
N GLY A 744 -19.92 -19.42 -56.71
CA GLY A 744 -18.51 -19.35 -57.03
C GLY A 744 -18.22 -18.30 -58.12
N ALA A 745 -16.94 -18.09 -58.44
CA ALA A 745 -16.44 -16.95 -59.23
C ALA A 745 -16.98 -16.76 -60.67
N SER A 746 -17.97 -17.54 -61.11
CA SER A 746 -18.56 -17.45 -62.46
C SER A 746 -19.66 -16.39 -62.62
N THR A 747 -20.19 -15.82 -61.54
CA THR A 747 -21.24 -14.78 -61.56
C THR A 747 -21.07 -13.85 -60.34
N THR A 748 -20.96 -12.54 -60.55
CA THR A 748 -20.56 -11.58 -59.50
C THR A 748 -21.70 -10.77 -58.88
N ASN A 749 -22.89 -10.77 -59.49
CA ASN A 749 -23.99 -9.87 -59.14
C ASN A 749 -24.87 -10.33 -57.95
N ASP A 750 -24.69 -11.55 -57.45
CA ASP A 750 -25.34 -12.06 -56.24
C ASP A 750 -24.81 -11.40 -54.94
N LYS A 751 -23.75 -10.58 -55.05
CA LYS A 751 -23.10 -9.84 -53.95
C LYS A 751 -23.39 -8.34 -53.99
N MET A 752 -24.03 -7.84 -55.04
CA MET A 752 -24.38 -6.42 -55.13
C MET A 752 -25.58 -6.11 -54.23
N ASN A 753 -25.49 -5.04 -53.45
CA ASN A 753 -26.52 -4.59 -52.51
C ASN A 753 -26.88 -3.13 -52.82
N LEU A 754 -28.17 -2.82 -53.05
CA LEU A 754 -28.65 -1.46 -53.27
C LEU A 754 -29.03 -0.82 -51.93
N ILE A 755 -28.21 0.13 -51.49
CA ILE A 755 -28.39 0.89 -50.26
C ILE A 755 -28.52 2.38 -50.60
N GLY A 756 -28.42 3.27 -49.62
CA GLY A 756 -28.37 4.70 -49.84
C GLY A 756 -28.05 5.48 -48.58
N ASN A 757 -27.85 6.79 -48.69
CA ASN A 757 -27.62 7.66 -47.53
C ASN A 757 -28.95 7.96 -46.81
N PRO A 758 -29.11 7.49 -45.56
CA PRO A 758 -30.36 7.60 -44.81
C PRO A 758 -30.49 8.91 -44.04
N TYR A 759 -29.58 9.87 -44.19
CA TYR A 759 -29.58 11.12 -43.42
C TYR A 759 -30.00 12.33 -44.27
N PRO A 760 -30.59 13.39 -43.65
CA PRO A 760 -30.91 14.66 -44.31
C PRO A 760 -29.68 15.59 -44.53
N SER A 761 -28.49 15.02 -44.65
CA SER A 761 -27.18 15.67 -44.90
C SER A 761 -26.36 14.79 -45.85
N ALA A 762 -25.28 15.34 -46.43
CA ALA A 762 -24.33 14.50 -47.16
C ALA A 762 -23.61 13.53 -46.22
N VAL A 763 -23.21 12.37 -46.73
CA VAL A 763 -22.35 11.40 -46.02
C VAL A 763 -21.01 11.29 -46.73
N ASN A 764 -19.90 11.42 -46.00
CA ASN A 764 -18.57 11.20 -46.53
C ASN A 764 -18.38 9.70 -46.86
N ALA A 765 -18.13 9.40 -48.13
CA ALA A 765 -18.04 8.05 -48.65
C ALA A 765 -16.83 7.29 -48.06
N ASN A 766 -15.71 7.96 -47.81
CA ASN A 766 -14.52 7.33 -47.23
C ASN A 766 -14.69 7.01 -45.74
N ALA A 767 -15.38 7.85 -44.97
CA ALA A 767 -15.76 7.57 -43.59
C ALA A 767 -16.74 6.38 -43.51
N PHE A 768 -17.71 6.32 -44.42
CA PHE A 768 -18.62 5.17 -44.55
C PHE A 768 -17.89 3.89 -44.96
N LEU A 769 -17.07 3.92 -46.02
CA LEU A 769 -16.39 2.75 -46.57
C LEU A 769 -15.28 2.20 -45.67
N ASN A 770 -14.65 3.03 -44.84
CA ASN A 770 -13.55 2.62 -43.96
C ASN A 770 -13.96 2.49 -42.48
N ASN A 771 -15.24 2.69 -42.14
CA ASN A 771 -15.76 2.32 -40.81
C ASN A 771 -15.51 0.82 -40.56
N PRO A 772 -14.96 0.39 -39.40
CA PRO A 772 -14.58 -1.00 -39.17
C PRO A 772 -15.71 -2.03 -39.36
N SER A 773 -16.95 -1.68 -38.98
CA SER A 773 -18.12 -2.54 -39.19
C SER A 773 -18.41 -2.74 -40.68
N ASN A 774 -18.25 -1.68 -41.48
CA ASN A 774 -18.52 -1.68 -42.91
C ASN A 774 -17.39 -2.37 -43.69
N ALA A 775 -16.14 -2.14 -43.30
CA ALA A 775 -14.97 -2.79 -43.88
C ALA A 775 -15.02 -4.32 -43.80
N ALA A 776 -15.70 -4.87 -42.78
CA ALA A 776 -15.92 -6.30 -42.62
C ALA A 776 -17.03 -6.90 -43.52
N VAL A 777 -17.96 -6.08 -44.04
CA VAL A 777 -19.15 -6.56 -44.78
C VAL A 777 -19.29 -6.05 -46.21
N ILE A 778 -18.64 -4.94 -46.59
CA ILE A 778 -18.67 -4.37 -47.95
C ILE A 778 -17.28 -4.03 -48.48
N GLY A 779 -17.12 -4.06 -49.80
CA GLY A 779 -15.93 -3.61 -50.52
C GLY A 779 -15.72 -2.10 -50.37
N GLY A 780 -14.53 -1.61 -50.73
CA GLY A 780 -14.16 -0.19 -50.59
C GLY A 780 -14.60 0.71 -51.75
N THR A 781 -15.64 0.33 -52.49
CA THR A 781 -16.14 1.08 -53.66
C THR A 781 -17.65 1.26 -53.58
N VAL A 782 -18.11 2.49 -53.79
CA VAL A 782 -19.53 2.81 -54.02
C VAL A 782 -19.78 3.03 -55.51
N TYR A 783 -20.95 2.61 -55.99
CA TYR A 783 -21.33 2.71 -57.40
C TYR A 783 -22.62 3.50 -57.55
N PHE A 784 -22.53 4.67 -58.17
CA PHE A 784 -23.65 5.58 -58.38
C PHE A 784 -24.21 5.44 -59.79
N TRP A 785 -25.51 5.18 -59.92
CA TRP A 785 -26.14 5.18 -61.23
C TRP A 785 -26.24 6.60 -61.81
N THR A 786 -25.78 6.76 -63.04
CA THR A 786 -25.78 8.02 -63.79
C THR A 786 -26.86 8.04 -64.87
N HIS A 787 -26.79 7.10 -65.82
CA HIS A 787 -27.61 6.99 -67.04
C HIS A 787 -27.66 8.24 -67.90
N HIS A 788 -26.70 8.32 -68.83
CA HIS A 788 -26.69 9.28 -69.91
C HIS A 788 -27.22 8.67 -71.24
N THR A 789 -27.02 7.36 -71.45
CA THR A 789 -27.51 6.62 -72.63
C THR A 789 -28.89 6.01 -72.36
N GLY A 790 -29.93 6.45 -73.08
CA GLY A 790 -31.30 5.90 -72.99
C GLY A 790 -31.38 4.39 -73.30
N PRO A 791 -32.37 3.65 -72.77
CA PRO A 791 -32.41 2.21 -72.91
C PRO A 791 -32.78 1.75 -74.32
N SER A 792 -32.17 0.64 -74.73
CA SER A 792 -32.28 0.04 -76.06
C SER A 792 -32.52 -1.46 -75.95
N ALA A 793 -33.18 -2.05 -76.96
CA ALA A 793 -33.24 -3.50 -77.12
C ALA A 793 -31.89 -4.10 -77.60
N ALA A 794 -30.97 -3.26 -78.08
CA ALA A 794 -29.63 -3.67 -78.51
C ALA A 794 -28.61 -3.77 -77.37
N PHE A 795 -28.89 -3.17 -76.20
CA PHE A 795 -28.06 -3.41 -75.02
C PHE A 795 -28.39 -4.79 -74.46
N PRO A 796 -27.39 -5.64 -74.16
CA PRO A 796 -27.62 -6.78 -73.30
C PRO A 796 -28.09 -6.24 -71.94
N ASN A 797 -28.96 -7.01 -71.28
CA ASN A 797 -29.44 -6.58 -69.98
C ASN A 797 -28.29 -6.64 -68.97
N PRO A 798 -28.00 -5.57 -68.21
CA PRO A 798 -26.82 -5.53 -67.34
C PRO A 798 -26.83 -6.61 -66.24
N PHE A 799 -27.92 -7.35 -66.05
CA PHE A 799 -27.97 -8.48 -65.13
C PHE A 799 -28.71 -9.76 -65.63
N TYR A 800 -29.97 -9.69 -66.15
CA TYR A 800 -30.88 -10.88 -66.23
C TYR A 800 -31.69 -11.14 -67.52
N GLY A 801 -31.59 -10.31 -68.55
CA GLY A 801 -32.19 -10.56 -69.88
C GLY A 801 -33.71 -10.45 -70.02
N THR A 802 -34.45 -10.06 -68.98
CA THR A 802 -35.93 -10.19 -68.92
C THR A 802 -36.75 -9.00 -69.43
N PHE A 803 -36.13 -7.87 -69.78
CA PHE A 803 -36.85 -6.64 -70.18
C PHE A 803 -36.68 -6.32 -71.67
N SER A 804 -37.75 -5.77 -72.28
CA SER A 804 -37.80 -5.45 -73.73
C SER A 804 -36.93 -4.25 -74.14
N LEU A 805 -36.47 -3.46 -73.17
CA LEU A 805 -35.49 -2.39 -73.33
C LEU A 805 -34.56 -2.47 -72.12
N ASN A 806 -33.25 -2.43 -72.36
CA ASN A 806 -32.20 -2.54 -71.35
C ASN A 806 -31.34 -1.28 -71.34
N TYR A 807 -30.64 -1.04 -70.24
CA TYR A 807 -29.72 0.09 -70.09
C TYR A 807 -28.28 -0.33 -70.40
N SER A 808 -27.42 0.64 -70.73
CA SER A 808 -25.98 0.39 -70.90
C SER A 808 -25.35 -0.18 -69.61
N PRO A 809 -24.53 -1.25 -69.67
CA PRO A 809 -23.77 -1.76 -68.53
C PRO A 809 -22.80 -0.74 -67.90
N ASN A 810 -22.44 0.34 -68.60
CA ASN A 810 -21.58 1.42 -68.10
C ASN A 810 -22.35 2.55 -67.42
N GLY A 811 -23.62 2.35 -67.06
CA GLY A 811 -24.47 3.36 -66.41
C GLY A 811 -24.13 3.66 -64.94
N TYR A 812 -22.93 3.31 -64.46
CA TYR A 812 -22.48 3.48 -63.07
C TYR A 812 -21.14 4.23 -63.00
N ALA A 813 -21.11 5.33 -62.25
CA ALA A 813 -19.89 6.01 -61.84
C ALA A 813 -19.39 5.41 -60.53
N SER A 814 -18.12 5.02 -60.46
CA SER A 814 -17.49 4.37 -59.31
C SER A 814 -16.73 5.37 -58.45
N TYR A 815 -16.59 5.11 -57.14
CA TYR A 815 -15.76 5.91 -56.24
C TYR A 815 -15.17 5.07 -55.10
N ASN A 816 -13.88 5.31 -54.80
CA ASN A 816 -13.15 4.82 -53.63
C ASN A 816 -12.19 5.90 -53.10
N ALA A 817 -11.27 5.56 -52.19
CA ALA A 817 -10.38 6.54 -51.57
C ALA A 817 -9.30 7.13 -52.52
N LEU A 818 -9.15 6.61 -53.74
CA LEU A 818 -8.28 7.18 -54.77
C LEU A 818 -8.97 8.32 -55.54
N GLY A 819 -10.27 8.16 -55.84
CA GLY A 819 -11.04 9.13 -56.62
C GLY A 819 -12.32 8.52 -57.20
N GLY A 820 -12.93 9.26 -58.12
CA GLY A 820 -14.15 8.86 -58.83
C GLY A 820 -13.94 8.73 -60.34
N THR A 821 -14.71 7.84 -60.96
CA THR A 821 -14.78 7.67 -62.43
C THR A 821 -16.08 8.25 -62.99
N ASN A 822 -16.08 8.55 -64.27
CA ASN A 822 -17.21 9.09 -65.02
C ASN A 822 -17.78 8.06 -66.01
N THR A 823 -19.00 8.32 -66.49
CA THR A 823 -19.73 7.45 -67.44
C THR A 823 -20.02 8.10 -68.78
N VAL A 824 -19.59 9.36 -68.94
CA VAL A 824 -19.56 10.13 -70.19
C VAL A 824 -18.28 10.98 -70.21
N PRO A 825 -17.86 11.48 -71.39
CA PRO A 825 -16.73 12.40 -71.48
C PRO A 825 -16.94 13.67 -70.64
N SER A 826 -15.83 14.23 -70.15
CA SER A 826 -15.81 15.57 -69.56
C SER A 826 -16.44 16.61 -70.51
N GLY A 827 -17.16 17.58 -69.94
CA GLY A 827 -17.92 18.59 -70.69
C GLY A 827 -19.35 18.20 -71.10
N PHE A 828 -19.69 16.91 -71.19
CA PHE A 828 -21.06 16.45 -71.51
C PHE A 828 -21.98 16.28 -70.28
N GLY A 829 -21.64 16.94 -69.17
CA GLY A 829 -22.48 17.01 -67.97
C GLY A 829 -22.38 15.83 -66.99
N GLY A 830 -21.45 14.89 -67.19
CA GLY A 830 -21.05 13.97 -66.12
C GLY A 830 -20.02 14.62 -65.20
N THR A 831 -20.27 14.68 -63.91
CA THR A 831 -19.28 15.03 -62.87
C THR A 831 -18.90 13.75 -62.11
N PRO A 832 -17.62 13.37 -61.99
CA PRO A 832 -17.24 12.20 -61.21
C PRO A 832 -17.55 12.41 -59.73
N PRO A 833 -17.82 11.34 -58.94
CA PRO A 833 -18.14 11.49 -57.52
C PRO A 833 -17.01 12.15 -56.73
N ASN A 834 -17.36 13.12 -55.89
CA ASN A 834 -16.43 13.93 -55.08
C ASN A 834 -16.18 13.38 -53.67
N GLY A 835 -16.52 12.11 -53.42
CA GLY A 835 -16.43 11.48 -52.10
C GLY A 835 -17.55 11.81 -51.12
N TYR A 836 -18.63 12.46 -51.57
CA TYR A 836 -19.83 12.69 -50.76
C TYR A 836 -21.08 12.08 -51.40
N ILE A 837 -21.86 11.34 -50.59
CA ILE A 837 -23.15 10.77 -50.96
C ILE A 837 -24.24 11.74 -50.50
N ALA A 838 -24.97 12.36 -51.42
CA ALA A 838 -26.05 13.29 -51.07
C ALA A 838 -27.21 12.61 -50.31
N ALA A 839 -27.87 13.35 -49.40
CA ALA A 839 -29.04 12.89 -48.64
C ALA A 839 -30.12 12.25 -49.52
N GLY A 840 -30.53 11.02 -49.20
CA GLY A 840 -31.54 10.26 -49.95
C GLY A 840 -31.05 9.65 -51.27
N GLN A 841 -29.75 9.74 -51.61
CA GLN A 841 -29.16 9.10 -52.78
C GLN A 841 -29.08 7.59 -52.58
N GLY A 842 -29.64 6.81 -53.51
CA GLY A 842 -29.40 5.37 -53.58
C GLY A 842 -28.13 5.04 -54.38
N PHE A 843 -27.34 4.05 -53.91
CA PHE A 843 -26.10 3.59 -54.54
C PHE A 843 -25.87 2.10 -54.28
N PHE A 844 -25.13 1.44 -55.16
CA PHE A 844 -24.74 0.04 -55.00
C PHE A 844 -23.42 -0.09 -54.23
N VAL A 845 -23.29 -1.20 -53.49
CA VAL A 845 -22.02 -1.69 -52.91
C VAL A 845 -21.89 -3.19 -53.14
N LYS A 846 -20.65 -3.69 -53.26
CA LYS A 846 -20.35 -5.13 -53.29
C LYS A 846 -20.20 -5.64 -51.86
N GLY A 847 -20.97 -6.65 -51.48
CA GLY A 847 -20.87 -7.31 -50.18
C GLY A 847 -19.72 -8.33 -50.13
N LEU A 848 -19.00 -8.35 -49.02
CA LEU A 848 -17.92 -9.30 -48.70
C LEU A 848 -18.41 -10.41 -47.76
N ALA A 849 -19.27 -10.05 -46.81
CA ALA A 849 -19.94 -10.98 -45.89
C ALA A 849 -21.37 -10.52 -45.61
N SER A 850 -22.29 -11.46 -45.36
CA SER A 850 -23.65 -11.12 -44.91
C SER A 850 -23.62 -10.55 -43.48
N GLY A 851 -24.30 -9.43 -43.27
CA GLY A 851 -24.23 -8.64 -42.04
C GLY A 851 -25.05 -7.36 -42.17
N ALA A 852 -24.52 -6.23 -41.71
CA ALA A 852 -25.13 -4.91 -41.93
C ALA A 852 -24.09 -3.81 -42.08
N ALA A 853 -24.30 -2.91 -43.03
CA ALA A 853 -23.57 -1.66 -43.16
C ALA A 853 -24.19 -0.61 -42.23
N ILE A 854 -23.35 0.03 -41.44
CA ILE A 854 -23.71 1.00 -40.41
C ILE A 854 -23.43 2.41 -40.93
N PHE A 855 -24.40 3.29 -40.78
CA PHE A 855 -24.23 4.74 -40.87
C PHE A 855 -24.21 5.30 -39.44
N THR A 856 -23.30 6.25 -39.15
CA THR A 856 -23.26 7.00 -37.89
C THR A 856 -23.24 8.50 -38.17
N ASN A 857 -23.58 9.31 -37.15
CA ASN A 857 -23.58 10.76 -37.28
C ASN A 857 -22.21 11.35 -37.66
N ASP A 858 -21.10 10.74 -37.22
CA ASP A 858 -19.73 11.16 -37.58
C ASP A 858 -19.43 11.12 -39.08
N MET A 859 -20.23 10.38 -39.86
CA MET A 859 -20.07 10.29 -41.32
C MET A 859 -20.72 11.47 -42.05
N ARG A 860 -21.51 12.32 -41.38
CA ARG A 860 -22.24 13.43 -42.00
C ARG A 860 -21.31 14.60 -42.33
N ALA A 861 -21.60 15.30 -43.42
CA ALA A 861 -20.84 16.48 -43.85
C ALA A 861 -21.69 17.76 -43.86
N SER A 862 -21.11 18.85 -43.35
CA SER A 862 -21.65 20.21 -43.38
C SER A 862 -21.36 20.90 -44.72
N GLY A 863 -22.05 20.46 -45.76
CA GLY A 863 -21.84 20.90 -47.15
C GLY A 863 -21.92 19.72 -48.11
N ASN A 864 -21.41 19.89 -49.33
CA ASN A 864 -21.27 18.85 -50.37
C ASN A 864 -22.53 18.00 -50.65
N ASN A 865 -23.72 18.54 -50.35
CA ASN A 865 -24.99 17.80 -50.39
C ASN A 865 -25.75 17.96 -51.70
N SER A 866 -25.05 18.38 -52.76
CA SER A 866 -25.59 18.68 -54.09
C SER A 866 -25.33 17.60 -55.15
N VAL A 867 -24.31 16.76 -54.96
CA VAL A 867 -23.94 15.69 -55.90
C VAL A 867 -24.91 14.51 -55.75
N PHE A 868 -26.07 14.61 -56.43
CA PHE A 868 -27.18 13.66 -56.37
C PHE A 868 -27.29 12.89 -57.69
N PHE A 869 -26.54 11.80 -57.81
CA PHE A 869 -26.30 11.12 -59.08
C PHE A 869 -27.54 10.81 -59.93
N ARG A 870 -27.40 11.11 -61.23
CA ARG A 870 -28.35 11.92 -62.04
C ARG A 870 -28.37 13.40 -61.64
N THR A 871 -27.20 13.96 -61.40
CA THR A 871 -26.95 15.40 -61.51
C THR A 871 -25.76 15.70 -62.38
N SER A 872 -25.88 16.78 -63.16
CA SER A 872 -24.78 17.41 -63.85
C SER A 872 -24.31 18.63 -63.06
N ASN A 873 -23.00 18.82 -63.02
CA ASN A 873 -22.27 20.00 -62.54
C ASN A 873 -22.64 20.53 -61.14
N ASP A 874 -21.82 20.15 -60.17
CA ASP A 874 -21.33 21.08 -59.15
C ASP A 874 -19.79 20.93 -59.08
N ALA A 875 -19.08 21.95 -58.58
CA ALA A 875 -17.61 21.93 -58.54
C ALA A 875 -17.07 20.94 -57.49
N GLN A 876 -15.87 20.39 -57.72
CA GLN A 876 -15.20 19.55 -56.74
C GLN A 876 -14.45 20.39 -55.69
N GLU A 877 -14.61 20.03 -54.41
CA GLU A 877 -13.64 20.32 -53.36
C GLU A 877 -13.30 19.00 -52.64
N SER A 878 -12.00 18.79 -52.39
CA SER A 878 -11.45 17.53 -51.89
C SER A 878 -11.98 17.14 -50.50
N ALA A 879 -12.39 15.88 -50.35
CA ALA A 879 -12.26 15.21 -49.06
C ALA A 879 -10.76 15.05 -48.74
N THR A 880 -10.38 15.09 -47.45
CA THR A 880 -8.98 15.06 -46.96
C THR A 880 -8.09 14.09 -47.75
N GLU A 881 -7.26 14.64 -48.64
CA GLU A 881 -6.48 13.86 -49.61
C GLU A 881 -5.48 12.95 -48.89
N VAL A 882 -5.54 11.66 -49.21
CA VAL A 882 -4.32 10.83 -49.23
C VAL A 882 -3.46 11.40 -50.35
N GLU A 883 -2.19 11.73 -50.07
CA GLU A 883 -1.28 12.24 -51.12
C GLU A 883 -1.29 11.24 -52.28
N SER A 884 -1.77 11.73 -53.43
CA SER A 884 -2.03 10.93 -54.61
C SER A 884 -1.76 11.72 -55.90
N HIS A 885 -1.45 10.97 -56.96
CA HIS A 885 -1.23 11.49 -58.31
C HIS A 885 -1.95 10.58 -59.30
N ARG A 886 -2.81 11.15 -60.14
CA ARG A 886 -3.91 10.43 -60.80
C ARG A 886 -3.98 10.73 -62.30
N LEU A 887 -4.45 9.73 -63.04
CA LEU A 887 -4.58 9.73 -64.48
C LEU A 887 -5.92 9.09 -64.85
N TRP A 888 -6.78 9.86 -65.51
CA TRP A 888 -8.05 9.36 -66.04
C TRP A 888 -7.90 9.10 -67.54
N LEU A 889 -8.09 7.84 -67.94
CA LEU A 889 -8.06 7.42 -69.34
C LEU A 889 -9.48 7.10 -69.82
N ASN A 890 -9.89 7.76 -70.91
CA ASN A 890 -11.13 7.47 -71.60
C ASN A 890 -10.88 6.47 -72.73
N LEU A 891 -11.78 5.50 -72.88
CA LEU A 891 -11.97 4.70 -74.08
C LEU A 891 -13.33 5.06 -74.68
N ALA A 892 -13.34 5.48 -75.95
CA ALA A 892 -14.53 5.97 -76.64
C ALA A 892 -14.62 5.51 -78.11
N ASP A 893 -15.82 5.55 -78.69
CA ASP A 893 -16.07 5.43 -80.13
C ASP A 893 -17.04 6.50 -80.66
N ASP A 894 -17.23 6.54 -81.98
CA ASP A 894 -18.11 7.50 -82.67
C ASP A 894 -19.63 7.21 -82.50
N ASN A 895 -20.02 6.24 -81.64
CA ASN A 895 -21.39 5.72 -81.49
C ASN A 895 -21.81 5.63 -80.02
N ASP A 896 -21.51 6.67 -79.24
CA ASP A 896 -21.87 6.86 -77.83
C ASP A 896 -21.33 5.80 -76.83
N ALA A 897 -20.43 4.90 -77.22
CA ALA A 897 -19.85 3.96 -76.27
C ALA A 897 -18.64 4.57 -75.55
N PHE A 898 -18.74 4.69 -74.22
CA PHE A 898 -17.72 5.30 -73.36
C PHE A 898 -17.39 4.42 -72.15
N SER A 899 -16.14 4.42 -71.72
CA SER A 899 -15.66 3.85 -70.45
C SER A 899 -14.48 4.68 -69.95
N GLN A 900 -14.44 5.02 -68.67
CA GLN A 900 -13.30 5.69 -68.03
C GLN A 900 -12.58 4.73 -67.08
N LEU A 901 -11.25 4.86 -67.00
CA LEU A 901 -10.37 4.14 -66.09
C LEU A 901 -9.56 5.18 -65.29
N LEU A 902 -9.56 5.07 -63.96
CA LEU A 902 -8.68 5.84 -63.08
C LEU A 902 -7.49 4.98 -62.65
N ILE A 903 -6.28 5.42 -62.97
CA ILE A 903 -5.03 4.87 -62.41
C ILE A 903 -4.38 5.96 -61.56
N GLY A 904 -3.93 5.63 -60.35
CA GLY A 904 -3.28 6.61 -59.48
C GLY A 904 -2.33 5.99 -58.45
N TYR A 905 -1.29 6.75 -58.12
CA TYR A 905 -0.27 6.38 -57.14
C TYR A 905 -0.57 7.12 -55.85
N ALA A 906 -0.61 6.43 -54.71
CA ALA A 906 -1.01 7.01 -53.43
C ALA A 906 -0.15 6.53 -52.25
N THR A 907 0.03 7.39 -51.25
CA THR A 907 0.87 7.14 -50.05
C THR A 907 0.42 6.00 -49.15
N ALA A 908 -0.84 5.56 -49.27
CA ALA A 908 -1.41 4.46 -48.50
C ALA A 908 -1.85 3.25 -49.36
N ALA A 909 -1.52 3.25 -50.67
CA ALA A 909 -1.73 2.12 -51.57
C ALA A 909 -0.47 1.26 -51.68
N THR A 910 -0.62 0.03 -52.15
CA THR A 910 0.46 -0.91 -52.48
C THR A 910 0.49 -1.20 -53.98
N ASN A 911 1.28 -2.19 -54.40
CA ASN A 911 1.26 -2.70 -55.78
C ASN A 911 0.48 -4.03 -55.93
N GLY A 912 -0.30 -4.42 -54.92
CA GLY A 912 -1.24 -5.55 -54.92
C GLY A 912 -2.69 -5.11 -55.17
N ILE A 913 -3.66 -5.83 -54.58
CA ILE A 913 -5.07 -5.40 -54.50
C ILE A 913 -5.34 -4.79 -53.12
N ASP A 914 -5.61 -3.49 -53.07
CA ASP A 914 -5.96 -2.72 -51.89
C ASP A 914 -7.44 -2.32 -51.90
N ARG A 915 -8.23 -2.92 -51.00
CA ARG A 915 -9.70 -2.76 -50.89
C ARG A 915 -10.20 -1.32 -51.07
N SER A 916 -9.47 -0.33 -50.56
CA SER A 916 -9.91 1.08 -50.53
C SER A 916 -9.35 1.95 -51.66
N PHE A 917 -8.39 1.46 -52.46
CA PHE A 917 -7.81 2.18 -53.61
C PHE A 917 -8.06 1.49 -54.95
N ASP A 918 -8.33 0.19 -54.96
CA ASP A 918 -8.80 -0.54 -56.14
C ASP A 918 -10.33 -0.64 -56.17
N GLY A 919 -10.91 -0.44 -57.35
CA GLY A 919 -12.34 -0.53 -57.63
C GLY A 919 -12.58 -1.52 -58.76
N GLU A 920 -13.08 -2.71 -58.40
CA GLU A 920 -13.50 -3.73 -59.36
C GLU A 920 -14.68 -3.22 -60.21
N ARG A 921 -14.62 -3.38 -61.54
CA ARG A 921 -15.70 -2.92 -62.41
C ARG A 921 -16.99 -3.74 -62.15
N MET A 922 -18.11 -3.09 -61.84
CA MET A 922 -19.35 -3.77 -61.44
C MET A 922 -19.84 -4.81 -62.46
N ASN A 923 -19.77 -4.47 -63.75
CA ASN A 923 -20.28 -5.27 -64.86
C ASN A 923 -19.12 -5.64 -65.78
N SER A 924 -19.22 -6.79 -66.47
CA SER A 924 -18.23 -7.22 -67.49
C SER A 924 -18.66 -6.89 -68.92
N GLU A 925 -19.96 -6.76 -69.17
CA GLU A 925 -20.55 -6.63 -70.51
C GLU A 925 -20.41 -5.23 -71.14
N GLY A 926 -20.70 -5.12 -72.44
CA GLY A 926 -20.62 -3.87 -73.21
C GLY A 926 -19.21 -3.47 -73.66
N THR A 927 -19.10 -2.33 -74.35
CA THR A 927 -17.80 -1.69 -74.61
C THR A 927 -17.20 -1.29 -73.27
N SER A 928 -15.93 -1.57 -73.00
CA SER A 928 -15.37 -1.28 -71.67
C SER A 928 -13.85 -1.20 -71.65
N PHE A 929 -13.33 -0.54 -70.62
CA PHE A 929 -11.91 -0.32 -70.38
C PHE A 929 -11.60 -0.43 -68.89
N TYR A 930 -10.48 -1.06 -68.57
CA TYR A 930 -10.07 -1.40 -67.21
C TYR A 930 -8.57 -1.75 -67.20
N SER A 931 -7.92 -1.68 -66.04
CA SER A 931 -6.64 -2.38 -65.86
C SER A 931 -6.87 -3.81 -65.39
N VAL A 932 -5.89 -4.68 -65.61
CA VAL A 932 -5.95 -6.11 -65.27
C VAL A 932 -4.89 -6.41 -64.22
N HIS A 933 -5.32 -6.84 -63.03
CA HIS A 933 -4.42 -7.18 -61.93
C HIS A 933 -4.94 -8.39 -61.15
N GLN A 934 -4.12 -9.44 -61.00
CA GLN A 934 -4.47 -10.68 -60.27
C GLN A 934 -5.85 -11.25 -60.65
N ASP A 935 -6.04 -11.52 -61.94
CA ASP A 935 -7.28 -12.00 -62.57
C ASP A 935 -8.54 -11.11 -62.34
N THR A 936 -8.35 -9.89 -61.84
CA THR A 936 -9.41 -8.92 -61.54
C THR A 936 -9.34 -7.74 -62.51
N ASN A 937 -10.50 -7.31 -63.01
CA ASN A 937 -10.66 -6.16 -63.89
C ASN A 937 -11.04 -4.91 -63.07
N LEU A 938 -10.17 -3.91 -63.06
CA LEU A 938 -10.28 -2.71 -62.23
C LEU A 938 -10.69 -1.48 -63.06
N GLU A 939 -11.73 -0.78 -62.61
CA GLU A 939 -12.15 0.53 -63.13
C GLU A 939 -11.40 1.68 -62.43
N ILE A 940 -10.96 1.43 -61.20
CA ILE A 940 -10.07 2.29 -60.42
C ILE A 940 -8.91 1.41 -59.95
N GLN A 941 -7.65 1.83 -60.16
CA GLN A 941 -6.47 1.12 -59.65
C GLN A 941 -5.52 2.02 -58.86
N GLY A 942 -5.19 1.59 -57.64
CA GLY A 942 -4.13 2.15 -56.82
C GLY A 942 -2.75 1.54 -57.13
N ARG A 943 -1.70 2.34 -56.94
CA ARG A 943 -0.29 1.93 -56.96
C ARG A 943 0.47 2.59 -55.81
N ALA A 944 1.55 1.98 -55.34
CA ALA A 944 2.34 2.46 -54.21
C ALA A 944 3.14 3.73 -54.55
N LEU A 945 3.22 4.67 -53.60
CA LEU A 945 4.30 5.67 -53.60
C LEU A 945 5.52 5.15 -52.80
N PRO A 946 6.76 5.53 -53.19
CA PRO A 946 7.13 6.46 -54.27
C PRO A 946 6.92 5.87 -55.67
N PHE A 947 6.64 6.76 -56.64
CA PHE A 947 6.39 6.43 -58.05
C PHE A 947 7.61 5.79 -58.72
N ASP A 948 7.38 4.70 -59.45
CA ASP A 948 8.36 4.02 -60.29
C ASP A 948 7.97 4.21 -61.77
N ASN A 949 8.82 4.90 -62.54
CA ASN A 949 8.56 5.15 -63.97
C ASN A 949 8.85 3.93 -64.87
N ALA A 950 9.38 2.84 -64.31
CA ALA A 950 9.49 1.54 -64.98
C ALA A 950 8.25 0.65 -64.78
N ASP A 951 7.23 1.08 -64.04
CA ASP A 951 6.01 0.29 -63.84
C ASP A 951 5.21 0.12 -65.15
N LEU A 952 4.63 -1.07 -65.30
CA LEU A 952 3.93 -1.52 -66.51
C LEU A 952 2.55 -2.04 -66.12
N ILE A 953 1.50 -1.27 -66.42
CA ILE A 953 0.13 -1.59 -66.00
C ILE A 953 -0.62 -2.21 -67.19
N PRO A 954 -1.00 -3.50 -67.15
CA PRO A 954 -1.76 -4.14 -68.24
C PRO A 954 -3.16 -3.54 -68.33
N LEU A 955 -3.56 -3.12 -69.54
CA LEU A 955 -4.88 -2.56 -69.81
C LEU A 955 -5.70 -3.52 -70.66
N GLY A 956 -6.89 -3.86 -70.15
CA GLY A 956 -7.87 -4.71 -70.81
C GLY A 956 -9.04 -3.90 -71.37
N TYR A 957 -9.65 -4.40 -72.44
CA TYR A 957 -10.85 -3.79 -73.00
C TYR A 957 -11.78 -4.83 -73.63
N THR A 958 -13.07 -4.49 -73.71
CA THR A 958 -14.08 -5.29 -74.43
C THR A 958 -14.72 -4.44 -75.52
N SER A 959 -15.00 -5.05 -76.68
CA SER A 959 -15.78 -4.46 -77.77
C SER A 959 -16.89 -5.43 -78.21
N PRO A 960 -18.19 -5.08 -78.11
CA PRO A 960 -19.28 -5.95 -78.55
C PRO A 960 -19.37 -6.15 -80.07
N THR A 961 -18.76 -5.24 -80.84
CA THR A 961 -18.80 -5.22 -82.31
C THR A 961 -17.40 -4.94 -82.87
N GLU A 962 -17.20 -5.19 -84.16
CA GLU A 962 -16.03 -4.68 -84.89
C GLU A 962 -16.22 -3.18 -85.18
N LYS A 963 -15.22 -2.35 -84.85
CA LYS A 963 -15.25 -0.88 -84.97
C LYS A 963 -13.87 -0.26 -84.73
N VAL A 964 -13.75 1.04 -85.01
CA VAL A 964 -12.64 1.88 -84.50
C VAL A 964 -12.96 2.31 -83.06
N ILE A 965 -11.95 2.32 -82.21
CA ILE A 965 -11.99 2.76 -80.81
C ILE A 965 -10.80 3.70 -80.58
N THR A 966 -10.96 4.70 -79.72
CA THR A 966 -9.89 5.63 -79.33
C THR A 966 -9.67 5.59 -77.81
N ILE A 967 -8.41 5.51 -77.40
CA ILE A 967 -7.97 5.68 -76.01
C ILE A 967 -7.25 7.04 -75.88
N GLY A 968 -7.56 7.82 -74.84
CA GLY A 968 -6.90 9.10 -74.59
C GLY A 968 -7.02 9.55 -73.13
N ILE A 969 -6.22 10.53 -72.74
CA ILE A 969 -6.29 11.16 -71.40
C ILE A 969 -7.50 12.10 -71.35
N ASP A 970 -8.29 12.00 -70.29
CA ASP A 970 -9.37 12.95 -69.97
C ASP A 970 -8.80 14.14 -69.20
N HIS A 971 -8.17 13.84 -68.06
CA HIS A 971 -7.41 14.76 -67.24
C HIS A 971 -6.40 13.97 -66.38
N LEU A 972 -5.54 14.69 -65.68
CA LEU A 972 -4.49 14.18 -64.82
C LEU A 972 -4.16 15.19 -63.72
N ASP A 973 -3.48 14.74 -62.66
CA ASP A 973 -2.97 15.61 -61.59
C ASP A 973 -1.59 15.16 -61.07
N GLY A 974 -0.95 16.04 -60.28
CA GLY A 974 0.31 15.74 -59.59
C GLY A 974 1.45 15.36 -60.53
N LEU A 975 2.09 14.22 -60.27
CA LEU A 975 3.25 13.76 -61.06
C LEU A 975 2.97 13.64 -62.56
N PHE A 976 1.74 13.30 -62.98
CA PHE A 976 1.43 13.06 -64.39
C PHE A 976 1.33 14.33 -65.24
N GLU A 977 1.19 15.51 -64.62
CA GLU A 977 1.34 16.79 -65.32
C GLU A 977 2.71 16.88 -66.03
N ASN A 978 3.76 16.38 -65.39
CA ASN A 978 5.16 16.59 -65.78
C ASN A 978 5.90 15.32 -66.27
N ASN A 979 5.38 14.12 -65.98
CA ASN A 979 5.91 12.86 -66.54
C ASN A 979 5.25 12.52 -67.89
N ASP A 980 5.93 11.73 -68.72
CA ASP A 980 5.38 11.21 -69.98
C ASP A 980 4.41 10.04 -69.71
N VAL A 981 3.44 9.82 -70.62
CA VAL A 981 2.40 8.79 -70.47
C VAL A 981 2.18 8.09 -71.81
N PHE A 982 2.67 6.86 -71.93
CA PHE A 982 2.64 6.09 -73.17
C PHE A 982 1.69 4.89 -73.11
N LEU A 983 1.04 4.60 -74.23
CA LEU A 983 0.30 3.37 -74.49
C LEU A 983 1.09 2.47 -75.44
N GLU A 984 1.39 1.25 -75.02
CA GLU A 984 1.98 0.20 -75.84
C GLU A 984 0.89 -0.72 -76.40
N ASP A 985 0.72 -0.75 -77.73
CA ASP A 985 -0.07 -1.76 -78.44
C ASP A 985 0.83 -2.94 -78.82
N LYS A 986 0.75 -4.03 -78.05
CA LYS A 986 1.51 -5.27 -78.25
C LYS A 986 1.11 -6.06 -79.50
N LEU A 987 -0.09 -5.82 -80.05
CA LEU A 987 -0.53 -6.48 -81.29
C LEU A 987 0.12 -5.84 -82.51
N LEU A 988 0.39 -4.52 -82.45
CA LEU A 988 0.98 -3.76 -83.56
C LEU A 988 2.47 -3.42 -83.35
N GLY A 989 2.99 -3.58 -82.14
CA GLY A 989 4.38 -3.20 -81.79
C GLY A 989 4.59 -1.69 -81.74
N ILE A 990 3.55 -0.92 -81.39
CA ILE A 990 3.55 0.55 -81.41
C ILE A 990 3.52 1.07 -79.97
N ILE A 991 4.37 2.04 -79.66
CA ILE A 991 4.28 2.85 -78.44
C ILE A 991 3.83 4.26 -78.86
N SER A 992 2.76 4.77 -78.24
CA SER A 992 2.15 6.07 -78.55
C SER A 992 2.10 6.95 -77.31
N ASP A 993 2.55 8.20 -77.43
CA ASP A 993 2.42 9.22 -76.39
C ASP A 993 0.99 9.77 -76.35
N LEU A 994 0.28 9.51 -75.25
CA LEU A 994 -1.10 9.95 -75.06
C LEU A 994 -1.24 11.44 -74.69
N LYS A 995 -0.13 12.11 -74.32
CA LYS A 995 -0.09 13.57 -74.06
C LYS A 995 0.07 14.37 -75.36
N ILE A 996 0.59 13.74 -76.43
CA ILE A 996 0.64 14.34 -77.78
C ILE A 996 -0.70 14.16 -78.52
N SER A 997 -1.26 12.94 -78.52
CA SER A 997 -2.52 12.65 -79.20
C SER A 997 -3.19 11.35 -78.71
N PRO A 998 -4.53 11.29 -78.66
CA PRO A 998 -5.25 10.03 -78.43
C PRO A 998 -4.88 8.95 -79.45
N TYR A 999 -4.88 7.69 -79.01
CA TYR A 999 -4.54 6.53 -79.83
C TYR A 999 -5.81 5.85 -80.36
N SER A 1000 -6.06 6.00 -81.67
CA SER A 1000 -7.18 5.35 -82.37
C SER A 1000 -6.75 4.05 -83.07
N PHE A 1001 -7.52 2.99 -82.90
CA PHE A 1001 -7.22 1.66 -83.44
C PHE A 1001 -8.49 0.91 -83.89
N ALA A 1002 -8.32 -0.02 -84.83
CA ALA A 1002 -9.37 -0.99 -85.15
C ALA A 1002 -9.41 -2.11 -84.11
N SER A 1003 -10.62 -2.50 -83.71
CA SER A 1003 -10.89 -3.67 -82.88
C SER A 1003 -11.90 -4.58 -83.55
N ALA A 1004 -11.64 -5.89 -83.51
CA ALA A 1004 -12.67 -6.90 -83.71
C ALA A 1004 -13.63 -6.94 -82.50
N ALA A 1005 -14.74 -7.67 -82.63
CA ALA A 1005 -15.60 -8.00 -81.50
C ALA A 1005 -14.91 -9.03 -80.57
N GLY A 1006 -14.94 -8.80 -79.25
CA GLY A 1006 -14.33 -9.66 -78.25
C GLY A 1006 -13.83 -8.93 -77.01
N THR A 1007 -13.12 -9.66 -76.15
CA THR A 1007 -12.42 -9.15 -74.94
C THR A 1007 -10.92 -9.36 -75.12
N PHE A 1008 -10.13 -8.35 -74.78
CA PHE A 1008 -8.68 -8.31 -75.05
C PHE A 1008 -7.95 -7.78 -73.81
N ASN A 1009 -7.40 -8.68 -72.98
CA ASN A 1009 -6.70 -8.32 -71.74
C ASN A 1009 -5.21 -8.06 -71.94
N ASP A 1010 -4.60 -8.62 -72.99
CA ASP A 1010 -3.14 -8.64 -73.19
C ASP A 1010 -2.63 -7.66 -74.25
N ARG A 1011 -3.52 -6.90 -74.92
CA ARG A 1011 -3.15 -6.02 -76.04
C ARG A 1011 -2.40 -4.78 -75.59
N PHE A 1012 -2.82 -4.16 -74.49
CA PHE A 1012 -2.35 -2.82 -74.11
C PHE A 1012 -1.58 -2.83 -72.79
N VAL A 1013 -0.59 -1.95 -72.70
CA VAL A 1013 0.12 -1.62 -71.45
C VAL A 1013 0.27 -0.10 -71.34
N LEU A 1014 -0.05 0.45 -70.17
CA LEU A 1014 0.36 1.80 -69.79
C LEU A 1014 1.78 1.77 -69.23
N ARG A 1015 2.62 2.71 -69.67
CA ARG A 1015 4.03 2.83 -69.28
C ARG A 1015 4.51 4.28 -69.32
N TYR A 1016 5.58 4.58 -68.58
CA TYR A 1016 6.08 5.95 -68.39
C TYR A 1016 7.52 6.18 -68.90
N THR A 1017 8.12 5.14 -69.51
CA THR A 1017 9.44 5.13 -70.19
C THR A 1017 9.45 4.13 -71.34
#